data_AF-A0A2G5UI38-F1
#
_entry.id   AF-A0A2G5UI38-F1
#
_cell.length_a   1.000
_cell.length_b   1.000
_cell.length_c   1.000
_cell.angle_alpha   90.00
_cell.angle_beta   90.00
_cell.angle_gamma   90.00
#
_symmetry.space_group_name_H-M   'P 1'
#
loop_
_entity.id
_entity.type
_entity.pdbx_description
1 polymer ?
#
loop_
_entity_poly.entity_id
_entity_poly.type
_entity_poly.pdbx_seq_one_letter_code
_entity_poly.pdbx_strand_id
1 'polypeptide(L)'
;MYGTAQELSVNLKIFQNFPLSHTRFGFDLKDSYTTMPLVYESMDGVPFMNKSDLYCLLQNLIKERLLENTESGILFFSMQSILLKSYEARIIGVCEFVVDDGIWLHFIRDLFTQFHKKFMTQKSSTSREDWNFEKALKMFKTILPVWNEQELSSFKKDLMNFFDSKSGNFHEISLCIQSLAGFLRQLISKNPEKFLPYDKETNPNCSIVVRVFDSYGVQFVMKSELFKAINIRNPNSKRLECKDINGKIMAMSFEKVQRKYKDRIENIEFIKCPIQRTDHKAVPIMAPSGDHCILAIDFLFEILNELIFTHRVFQKVRFEHWYIVRRFFIQMSSFFSPHHKSIFFVTLEEQDNQKQELMKFWTGFDRIPAKYVRNAKKDGFTVQNLKNELANLGLLELFPDIQDYAESVYSEVFKAKKEEFLRTCDLFKAVEKCLLNSIFKQFPTLCLFLHTQNACHSLPELKCDFCVFSNGNRFKNTNWNEPNFKKTLSTYIESDPENLYLYEIKLPDGTELTNSYNQFFNIEQIRKHKIKYFIYDQNDLIYFAKNSKNLRTRRLRDECRYSLDAFQKFYPEKKLYIRTIPSKAKRDGSKRVFVEEVLDLIPVVLRQQNTPIEETDDRLEKYRRKWETHDEAMEFSISLTEFWYILEEFGVDKTRITVIPDPVHELTIPKMAKELTIRTLNLVSPRGELVMRSEQAVFHIFEVVYCGVNWTKDSCRKHENCLKELRNKIILCVRTYSEMDEGTYVSVDHVDSVINYLKNRCSFQIQSNTPSPLVELQNMKFDDLISKEEHISNCQKFGLTKFMSNMENLEPFTFVFAVRVHYFTMFLEEFLDFETQDLTHLFMNEIEFRSFSFAKNLDFDNLPNFYADESLSVLKPESLRSDHRKRGGA
;
A
#
# COMPACT_ATOMS: atom_id res chain seq x y z
N MET A 1 -11.43 4.53 26.92
CA MET A 1 -10.71 3.79 25.86
C MET A 1 -9.61 2.92 26.45
N TYR A 2 -8.59 3.48 27.11
CA TYR A 2 -7.35 2.77 27.49
C TYR A 2 -7.39 1.87 28.75
N GLY A 3 -8.55 1.66 29.36
CA GLY A 3 -8.66 0.92 30.62
C GLY A 3 -8.20 1.73 31.84
N THR A 4 -7.70 1.05 32.86
CA THR A 4 -7.15 1.65 34.07
C THR A 4 -5.75 2.24 33.84
N ALA A 5 -5.29 3.11 34.75
CA ALA A 5 -3.93 3.66 34.69
C ALA A 5 -2.84 2.56 34.70
N GLN A 6 -3.09 1.45 35.40
CA GLN A 6 -2.18 0.31 35.43
C GLN A 6 -2.13 -0.41 34.07
N GLU A 7 -3.29 -0.66 33.45
CA GLU A 7 -3.37 -1.27 32.10
C GLU A 7 -2.70 -0.40 31.05
N LEU A 8 -2.89 0.93 31.11
CA LEU A 8 -2.21 1.87 30.23
C LEU A 8 -0.70 1.86 30.46
N SER A 9 -0.24 1.86 31.72
CA SER A 9 1.19 1.80 32.05
C SER A 9 1.85 0.52 31.52
N VAL A 10 1.18 -0.63 31.61
CA VAL A 10 1.67 -1.89 31.05
C VAL A 10 1.77 -1.81 29.52
N ASN A 11 0.74 -1.30 28.84
CA ASN A 11 0.76 -1.13 27.39
C ASN A 11 1.89 -0.18 26.95
N LEU A 12 2.09 0.94 27.64
CA LEU A 12 3.18 1.88 27.34
C LEU A 12 4.57 1.25 27.52
N LYS A 13 4.74 0.43 28.57
CA LYS A 13 5.99 -0.33 28.78
C LYS A 13 6.28 -1.30 27.65
N ILE A 14 5.25 -1.97 27.11
CA ILE A 14 5.40 -2.86 25.95
C ILE A 14 5.71 -2.04 24.70
N PHE A 15 4.95 -0.96 24.44
CA PHE A 15 5.10 -0.12 23.26
C PHE A 15 6.51 0.46 23.10
N GLN A 16 7.12 0.90 24.19
CA GLN A 16 8.46 1.51 24.15
C GLN A 16 9.62 0.50 24.10
N ASN A 17 9.31 -0.80 24.22
CA ASN A 17 10.32 -1.84 24.43
C ASN A 17 10.75 -2.53 23.14
N PHE A 18 11.52 -1.83 22.32
CA PHE A 18 12.13 -2.37 21.10
C PHE A 18 13.56 -1.84 20.90
N PRO A 19 14.42 -2.58 20.19
CA PRO A 19 15.79 -2.16 19.90
C PRO A 19 15.86 -0.77 19.24
N LEU A 20 16.79 0.07 19.71
CA LEU A 20 16.94 1.49 19.30
C LEU A 20 15.69 2.37 19.49
N SER A 21 14.81 2.06 20.45
CA SER A 21 13.62 2.89 20.71
C SER A 21 13.92 4.33 21.08
N HIS A 22 15.03 4.57 21.78
CA HIS A 22 15.47 5.92 22.14
C HIS A 22 15.75 6.80 20.90
N THR A 23 16.29 6.22 19.82
CA THR A 23 16.50 6.91 18.54
C THR A 23 15.16 7.26 17.89
N ARG A 24 14.22 6.30 17.89
CA ARG A 24 12.90 6.51 17.28
C ARG A 24 12.06 7.57 18.01
N PHE A 25 12.09 7.58 19.34
CA PHE A 25 11.35 8.55 20.15
C PHE A 25 12.06 9.90 20.28
N GLY A 26 13.27 10.05 19.74
CA GLY A 26 14.04 11.29 19.81
C GLY A 26 14.44 11.65 21.23
N PHE A 27 14.79 10.66 22.06
CA PHE A 27 15.32 10.92 23.39
C PHE A 27 16.69 11.59 23.30
N ASP A 28 17.00 12.43 24.29
CA ASP A 28 18.30 13.09 24.34
C ASP A 28 19.40 12.04 24.50
N LEU A 29 20.58 12.26 23.90
CA LEU A 29 21.72 11.35 24.05
C LEU A 29 22.12 11.18 25.52
N LYS A 30 21.92 12.21 26.35
CA LYS A 30 22.20 12.16 27.79
C LYS A 30 21.22 11.30 28.58
N ASP A 31 20.03 11.03 28.05
CA ASP A 31 19.02 10.25 28.77
C ASP A 31 19.41 8.77 28.79
N SER A 32 19.20 8.10 29.92
CA SER A 32 19.47 6.68 30.03
C SER A 32 18.58 5.83 29.12
N TYR A 33 19.09 4.69 28.66
CA TYR A 33 18.26 3.70 27.99
C TYR A 33 17.07 3.29 28.87
N THR A 34 15.88 3.29 28.29
CA THR A 34 14.62 2.85 28.95
C THR A 34 14.15 1.48 28.48
N THR A 35 14.80 0.93 27.45
CA THR A 35 14.51 -0.37 26.85
C THR A 35 14.98 -1.51 27.74
N MET A 36 14.17 -2.56 27.83
CA MET A 36 14.54 -3.83 28.45
C MET A 36 15.09 -4.78 27.36
N PRO A 37 16.35 -5.22 27.47
CA PRO A 37 16.98 -6.15 26.53
C PRO A 37 16.11 -7.38 26.27
N LEU A 38 15.94 -7.75 24.99
CA LEU A 38 15.15 -8.90 24.59
C LEU A 38 16.06 -10.09 24.24
N VAL A 39 15.75 -11.24 24.82
CA VAL A 39 16.39 -12.52 24.47
C VAL A 39 15.48 -13.27 23.50
N TYR A 40 16.05 -13.70 22.39
CA TYR A 40 15.43 -14.49 21.35
C TYR A 40 15.99 -15.90 21.40
N GLU A 41 15.20 -16.91 21.06
CA GLU A 41 15.69 -18.29 21.02
C GLU A 41 15.88 -18.74 19.58
N SER A 42 16.95 -19.49 19.31
CA SER A 42 17.07 -20.22 18.06
C SER A 42 15.99 -21.31 17.93
N MET A 43 15.93 -21.93 16.75
CA MET A 43 15.08 -23.10 16.55
C MET A 43 15.44 -24.25 17.51
N ASP A 44 16.71 -24.34 17.92
CA ASP A 44 17.25 -25.33 18.87
C ASP A 44 17.26 -24.85 20.34
N GLY A 45 16.74 -23.66 20.62
CA GLY A 45 16.63 -23.11 21.99
C GLY A 45 17.90 -22.42 22.51
N VAL A 46 18.86 -22.09 21.63
CA VAL A 46 20.05 -21.30 22.01
C VAL A 46 19.65 -19.82 22.15
N PRO A 47 20.07 -19.08 23.20
CA PRO A 47 19.67 -17.70 23.38
C PRO A 47 20.50 -16.74 22.52
N PHE A 48 19.84 -15.73 21.98
CA PHE A 48 20.39 -14.67 21.14
C PHE A 48 19.89 -13.30 21.58
N MET A 49 20.69 -12.27 21.35
CA MET A 49 20.33 -10.89 21.64
C MET A 49 20.74 -9.97 20.49
N ASN A 50 19.96 -8.91 20.25
CA ASN A 50 20.33 -7.88 19.29
C ASN A 50 21.57 -7.11 19.79
N LYS A 51 22.52 -6.78 18.89
CA LYS A 51 23.74 -6.06 19.27
C LYS A 51 23.49 -4.71 19.96
N SER A 52 22.41 -4.00 19.61
CA SER A 52 22.05 -2.73 20.26
C SER A 52 21.62 -2.92 21.73
N ASP A 53 20.93 -4.01 22.04
CA ASP A 53 20.47 -4.32 23.40
C ASP A 53 21.63 -4.61 24.37
N LEU A 54 22.82 -4.97 23.86
CA LEU A 54 24.03 -5.12 24.69
C LEU A 54 24.44 -3.80 25.36
N TYR A 55 24.24 -2.65 24.71
CA TYR A 55 24.55 -1.35 25.30
C TYR A 55 23.58 -0.98 26.42
N CYS A 56 22.32 -1.36 26.29
CA CYS A 56 21.32 -1.25 27.35
C CYS A 56 21.70 -2.10 28.58
N LEU A 57 22.19 -3.34 28.36
CA LEU A 57 22.71 -4.19 29.43
C LEU A 57 23.92 -3.56 30.13
N LEU A 58 24.90 -3.07 29.36
CA LEU A 58 26.10 -2.44 29.92
C LEU A 58 25.75 -1.26 30.83
N GLN A 59 24.81 -0.41 30.44
CA GLN A 59 24.33 0.70 31.28
C GLN A 59 23.85 0.20 32.65
N ASN A 60 23.03 -0.87 32.67
CA ASN A 60 22.45 -1.41 33.90
C ASN A 60 23.49 -2.09 34.79
N LEU A 61 24.50 -2.74 34.21
CA LEU A 61 25.59 -3.37 34.95
C LEU A 61 26.48 -2.35 35.69
N ILE A 62 26.63 -1.14 35.14
CA ILE A 62 27.51 -0.10 35.67
C ILE A 62 26.77 0.83 36.66
N LYS A 63 25.55 0.44 37.09
CA LYS A 63 24.68 1.24 37.97
C LYS A 63 25.02 1.14 39.46
N GLU A 64 25.92 0.24 39.86
CA GLU A 64 26.44 0.16 41.23
C GLU A 64 27.11 1.48 41.63
N ARG A 65 26.93 1.94 42.88
CA ARG A 65 27.36 3.25 43.39
C ARG A 65 28.88 3.48 43.22
N LEU A 66 29.28 3.92 42.03
CA LEU A 66 30.65 4.36 41.73
C LEU A 66 30.96 5.74 42.33
N LEU A 67 29.92 6.50 42.67
CA LEU A 67 30.03 7.85 43.21
C LEU A 67 29.36 7.93 44.59
N GLU A 68 30.02 8.65 45.51
CA GLU A 68 29.49 8.86 46.87
C GLU A 68 28.44 9.99 46.93
N ASN A 69 28.52 10.97 46.01
CA ASN A 69 27.65 12.16 45.97
C ASN A 69 26.52 12.05 44.91
N THR A 70 25.27 12.27 45.33
CA THR A 70 24.07 12.26 44.48
C THR A 70 24.06 13.32 43.38
N GLU A 71 24.58 14.53 43.62
CA GLU A 71 24.64 15.60 42.60
C GLU A 71 25.63 15.27 41.48
N SER A 72 26.73 14.58 41.82
CA SER A 72 27.70 14.09 40.84
C SER A 72 27.16 12.91 40.02
N GLY A 73 26.19 12.17 40.58
CA GLY A 73 25.52 11.06 39.92
C GLY A 73 24.77 11.46 38.65
N ILE A 74 24.05 12.59 38.65
CA ILE A 74 23.25 13.03 37.49
C ILE A 74 24.14 13.27 36.27
N LEU A 75 25.19 14.08 36.42
CA LEU A 75 26.11 14.37 35.31
C LEU A 75 26.86 13.12 34.86
N PHE A 76 27.22 12.22 35.79
CA PHE A 76 27.83 10.95 35.44
C PHE A 76 26.90 10.07 34.59
N PHE A 77 25.63 9.91 34.95
CA PHE A 77 24.68 9.13 34.16
C PHE A 77 24.46 9.73 32.76
N SER A 78 24.45 11.07 32.66
CA SER A 78 24.42 11.77 31.37
C SER A 78 25.65 11.42 30.52
N MET A 79 26.85 11.54 31.08
CA MET A 79 28.11 11.20 30.38
C MET A 79 28.20 9.72 30.03
N GLN A 80 27.72 8.83 30.91
CA GLN A 80 27.67 7.38 30.66
C GLN A 80 26.75 7.06 29.48
N SER A 81 25.55 7.64 29.44
CA SER A 81 24.57 7.41 28.38
C SER A 81 25.10 7.86 27.03
N ILE A 82 25.70 9.06 26.97
CA ILE A 82 26.37 9.58 25.76
C ILE A 82 27.52 8.66 25.33
N LEU A 83 28.36 8.21 26.27
CA LEU A 83 29.47 7.33 25.98
C LEU A 83 28.98 6.01 25.35
N LEU A 84 27.98 5.36 25.94
CA LEU A 84 27.43 4.11 25.40
C LEU A 84 26.79 4.31 24.02
N LYS A 85 25.94 5.34 23.86
CA LYS A 85 25.31 5.66 22.58
C LYS A 85 26.32 6.02 21.48
N SER A 86 27.45 6.63 21.83
CA SER A 86 28.52 6.90 20.85
C SER A 86 29.19 5.62 20.33
N TYR A 87 29.26 4.55 21.15
CA TYR A 87 29.71 3.24 20.68
C TYR A 87 28.62 2.53 19.88
N GLU A 88 27.36 2.58 20.33
CA GLU A 88 26.20 2.06 19.61
C GLU A 88 26.05 2.71 18.22
N ALA A 89 26.42 3.99 18.07
CA ALA A 89 26.42 4.69 16.79
C ALA A 89 27.29 4.00 15.70
N ARG A 90 28.25 3.16 16.09
CA ARG A 90 29.10 2.39 15.16
C ARG A 90 28.39 1.18 14.54
N ILE A 91 27.22 0.80 15.05
CA ILE A 91 26.37 -0.28 14.51
C ILE A 91 25.03 0.25 13.99
N ILE A 92 24.85 1.57 13.87
CA ILE A 92 23.69 2.13 13.19
C ILE A 92 23.67 1.62 11.74
N GLY A 93 22.48 1.27 11.26
CA GLY A 93 22.30 0.75 9.90
C GLY A 93 22.33 -0.79 9.81
N VAL A 94 22.51 -1.51 10.92
CA VAL A 94 22.51 -2.98 10.92
C VAL A 94 21.61 -3.57 12.01
N CYS A 95 20.86 -4.61 11.63
CA CYS A 95 20.13 -5.47 12.55
C CYS A 95 20.86 -6.82 12.64
N GLU A 96 21.70 -6.98 13.66
CA GLU A 96 22.52 -8.18 13.87
C GLU A 96 22.35 -8.73 15.29
N PHE A 97 22.60 -10.03 15.43
CA PHE A 97 22.37 -10.77 16.67
C PHE A 97 23.63 -11.52 17.10
N VAL A 98 23.75 -11.72 18.41
CA VAL A 98 24.87 -12.43 19.05
C VAL A 98 24.32 -13.49 19.98
N VAL A 99 25.09 -14.56 20.18
CA VAL A 99 24.76 -15.58 21.19
C VAL A 99 24.85 -14.96 22.58
N ASP A 100 23.80 -15.16 23.37
CA ASP A 100 23.75 -14.83 24.80
C ASP A 100 23.84 -16.15 25.59
N ASP A 101 24.99 -16.42 26.19
CA ASP A 101 25.21 -17.63 26.98
C ASP A 101 24.69 -17.49 28.43
N GLY A 102 24.10 -16.35 28.80
CA GLY A 102 23.58 -16.04 30.13
C GLY A 102 24.64 -15.90 31.24
N ILE A 103 25.85 -16.41 31.02
CA ILE A 103 26.98 -16.43 31.96
C ILE A 103 27.86 -15.19 31.76
N TRP A 104 27.97 -14.71 30.53
CA TRP A 104 28.81 -13.60 30.13
C TRP A 104 28.54 -12.32 30.92
N LEU A 105 27.28 -12.05 31.28
CA LEU A 105 26.89 -10.86 32.06
C LEU A 105 27.55 -10.79 33.44
N HIS A 106 27.56 -11.89 34.19
CA HIS A 106 28.19 -11.94 35.51
C HIS A 106 29.71 -11.71 35.40
N PHE A 107 30.33 -12.32 34.38
CA PHE A 107 31.75 -12.16 34.10
C PHE A 107 32.13 -10.71 33.76
N ILE A 108 31.33 -10.01 32.95
CA ILE A 108 31.58 -8.61 32.57
C ILE A 108 31.53 -7.68 33.78
N ARG A 109 30.59 -7.87 34.72
CA ARG A 109 30.51 -7.06 35.93
C ARG A 109 31.77 -7.18 36.80
N ASP A 110 32.24 -8.41 37.00
CA ASP A 110 33.43 -8.67 37.81
C ASP A 110 34.69 -8.12 37.13
N LEU A 111 34.79 -8.26 35.80
CA LEU A 111 35.86 -7.67 35.00
C LEU A 111 35.88 -6.15 35.09
N PHE A 112 34.72 -5.49 34.98
CA PHE A 112 34.63 -4.05 35.11
C PHE A 112 35.08 -3.60 36.50
N THR A 113 34.61 -4.28 37.55
CA THR A 113 34.99 -3.96 38.94
C THR A 113 36.51 -4.06 39.15
N GLN A 114 37.15 -5.11 38.64
CA GLN A 114 38.60 -5.29 38.71
C GLN A 114 39.34 -4.23 37.90
N PHE A 115 38.88 -3.95 36.67
CA PHE A 115 39.44 -2.91 35.81
C PHE A 115 39.34 -1.53 36.47
N HIS A 116 38.19 -1.21 37.03
CA HIS A 116 37.92 0.06 37.69
C HIS A 116 38.85 0.26 38.90
N LYS A 117 38.94 -0.73 39.80
CA LYS A 117 39.88 -0.67 40.94
C LYS A 117 41.32 -0.46 40.51
N LYS A 118 41.79 -1.18 39.49
CA LYS A 118 43.15 -1.03 38.93
C LYS A 118 43.36 0.36 38.31
N PHE A 119 42.36 0.89 37.61
CA PHE A 119 42.42 2.22 37.02
C PHE A 119 42.52 3.30 38.10
N MET A 120 41.71 3.18 39.17
CA MET A 120 41.70 4.15 40.27
C MET A 120 43.03 4.18 41.03
N THR A 121 43.64 3.02 41.32
CA THR A 121 44.95 2.96 42.00
C THR A 121 46.10 3.53 41.17
N GLN A 122 46.03 3.41 39.84
CA GLN A 122 47.02 3.98 38.93
C GLN A 122 46.89 5.50 38.77
N LYS A 123 45.68 6.05 38.93
CA LYS A 123 45.39 7.48 38.74
C LYS A 123 45.43 8.28 40.04
N SER A 124 45.26 7.65 41.21
CA SER A 124 45.37 8.31 42.52
C SER A 124 46.79 8.85 42.83
N SER A 125 47.80 8.46 42.05
CA SER A 125 49.19 8.94 42.15
C SER A 125 49.49 10.17 41.27
N THR A 126 48.52 10.68 40.50
CA THR A 126 48.67 11.86 39.63
C THR A 126 48.14 13.14 40.31
N SER A 127 48.69 14.31 39.97
CA SER A 127 48.24 15.60 40.49
C SER A 127 46.76 15.86 40.16
N ARG A 128 46.02 16.45 41.11
CA ARG A 128 44.60 16.79 40.93
C ARG A 128 44.49 17.91 39.89
N GLU A 129 43.89 17.59 38.75
CA GLU A 129 43.68 18.54 37.65
C GLU A 129 42.65 19.60 38.04
N ASP A 130 42.95 20.87 37.72
CA ASP A 130 42.04 21.99 37.95
C ASP A 130 41.02 22.07 36.81
N TRP A 131 39.82 21.57 37.07
CA TRP A 131 38.76 21.38 36.09
C TRP A 131 37.93 22.64 35.87
N ASN A 132 37.69 22.96 34.60
CA ASN A 132 36.70 23.93 34.15
C ASN A 132 35.88 23.33 33.01
N PHE A 133 34.83 24.04 32.59
CA PHE A 133 33.94 23.61 31.50
C PHE A 133 34.71 23.21 30.23
N GLU A 134 35.66 24.02 29.78
CA GLU A 134 36.40 23.81 28.53
C GLU A 134 37.27 22.54 28.58
N LYS A 135 38.00 22.34 29.68
CA LYS A 135 38.84 21.15 29.90
C LYS A 135 37.99 19.90 30.03
N ALA A 136 36.88 19.97 30.76
CA ALA A 136 35.94 18.87 30.94
C ALA A 136 35.34 18.42 29.60
N LEU A 137 34.87 19.37 28.80
CA LEU A 137 34.29 19.11 27.48
C LEU A 137 35.34 18.51 26.53
N LYS A 138 36.56 19.05 26.52
CA LYS A 138 37.66 18.53 25.71
C LYS A 138 38.03 17.10 26.09
N MET A 139 38.12 16.80 27.38
CA MET A 139 38.39 15.45 27.88
C MET A 139 37.30 14.49 27.42
N PHE A 140 36.04 14.87 27.59
CA PHE A 140 34.92 14.01 27.21
C PHE A 140 34.88 13.77 25.70
N LYS A 141 35.08 14.81 24.89
CA LYS A 141 35.18 14.69 23.43
C LYS A 141 36.29 13.73 22.98
N THR A 142 37.40 13.67 23.71
CA THR A 142 38.54 12.80 23.39
C THR A 142 38.27 11.31 23.66
N ILE A 143 37.34 10.99 24.57
CA ILE A 143 37.03 9.58 24.92
C ILE A 143 35.89 8.98 24.09
N LEU A 144 35.08 9.82 23.43
CA LEU A 144 33.98 9.35 22.58
C LEU A 144 34.50 8.83 21.23
N PRO A 145 34.12 7.62 20.78
CA PRO A 145 34.42 7.14 19.43
C PRO A 145 33.71 7.91 18.32
N VAL A 146 32.51 8.43 18.59
CA VAL A 146 31.70 9.23 17.65
C VAL A 146 31.24 10.49 18.37
N TRP A 147 31.44 11.65 17.74
CA TRP A 147 31.07 12.95 18.31
C TRP A 147 30.09 13.67 17.38
N ASN A 148 28.87 13.93 17.87
CA ASN A 148 27.88 14.74 17.17
C ASN A 148 27.66 16.07 17.90
N GLU A 149 28.11 17.17 17.30
CA GLU A 149 28.09 18.49 17.92
C GLU A 149 26.67 19.04 18.13
N GLN A 150 25.72 18.70 17.25
CA GLN A 150 24.34 19.21 17.28
C GLN A 150 23.51 18.53 18.38
N GLU A 151 23.64 17.22 18.51
CA GLU A 151 22.89 16.41 19.49
C GLU A 151 23.37 16.60 20.93
N LEU A 152 24.58 17.13 21.15
CA LEU A 152 25.16 17.34 22.48
C LEU A 152 24.96 18.75 23.04
N SER A 153 24.15 19.59 22.39
CA SER A 153 23.91 20.98 22.80
C SER A 153 23.26 21.10 24.19
N SER A 154 22.33 20.21 24.53
CA SER A 154 21.70 20.11 25.84
C SER A 154 22.69 19.68 26.93
N PHE A 155 23.50 18.65 26.66
CA PHE A 155 24.56 18.18 27.57
C PHE A 155 25.58 19.28 27.89
N LYS A 156 25.99 20.08 26.90
CA LYS A 156 26.89 21.21 27.15
C LYS A 156 26.31 22.22 28.15
N LYS A 157 25.01 22.49 28.08
CA LYS A 157 24.33 23.35 29.05
C LYS A 157 24.36 22.74 30.44
N ASP A 158 24.09 21.44 30.56
CA ASP A 158 24.15 20.73 31.83
C ASP A 158 25.56 20.75 32.44
N LEU A 159 26.59 20.54 31.61
CA LEU A 159 27.98 20.60 32.03
C LEU A 159 28.37 22.01 32.48
N MET A 160 27.93 23.04 31.75
CA MET A 160 28.17 24.44 32.14
C MET A 160 27.49 24.77 33.48
N ASN A 161 26.22 24.41 33.63
CA ASN A 161 25.46 24.59 34.87
C ASN A 161 26.12 23.87 36.06
N PHE A 162 26.69 22.69 35.85
CA PHE A 162 27.43 21.94 36.88
C PHE A 162 28.64 22.75 37.39
N PHE A 163 29.40 23.39 36.51
CA PHE A 163 30.54 24.23 36.91
C PHE A 163 30.10 25.56 37.54
N ASP A 164 29.04 26.19 37.01
CA ASP A 164 28.52 27.46 37.52
C ASP A 164 27.94 27.32 38.93
N SER A 165 27.19 26.23 39.18
CA SER A 165 26.60 25.93 40.49
C SER A 165 27.63 25.44 41.52
N LYS A 166 28.84 25.06 41.09
CA LYS A 166 29.85 24.38 41.92
C LYS A 166 29.30 23.13 42.63
N SER A 167 28.27 22.51 42.08
CA SER A 167 27.67 21.29 42.60
C SER A 167 28.60 20.11 42.30
N GLY A 168 28.94 19.28 43.30
CA GLY A 168 29.66 18.02 43.08
C GLY A 168 31.17 18.10 42.77
N ASN A 169 31.75 16.95 42.41
CA ASN A 169 33.20 16.76 42.22
C ASN A 169 33.51 16.21 40.82
N PHE A 170 33.78 17.09 39.85
CA PHE A 170 34.09 16.66 38.47
C PHE A 170 35.32 15.75 38.39
N HIS A 171 36.28 15.88 39.31
CA HIS A 171 37.46 15.01 39.30
C HIS A 171 37.05 13.54 39.48
N GLU A 172 36.12 13.25 40.38
CA GLU A 172 35.60 11.89 40.62
C GLU A 172 34.84 11.37 39.38
N ILE A 173 33.93 12.20 38.83
CA ILE A 173 33.18 11.89 37.60
C ILE A 173 34.13 11.57 36.44
N SER A 174 35.17 12.39 36.26
CA SER A 174 36.13 12.24 35.16
C SER A 174 36.95 10.96 35.28
N LEU A 175 37.30 10.52 36.50
CA LEU A 175 37.98 9.25 36.71
C LEU A 175 37.06 8.06 36.41
N CYS A 176 35.81 8.09 36.89
CA CYS A 176 34.82 7.04 36.64
C CYS A 176 34.52 6.89 35.14
N ILE A 177 34.28 8.00 34.43
CA ILE A 177 33.96 7.95 32.99
C ILE A 177 35.16 7.54 32.14
N GLN A 178 36.38 7.97 32.48
CA GLN A 178 37.59 7.53 31.78
C GLN A 178 37.88 6.04 32.01
N SER A 179 37.64 5.56 33.23
CA SER A 179 37.73 4.13 33.56
C SER A 179 36.75 3.32 32.72
N LEU A 180 35.49 3.78 32.62
CA LEU A 180 34.48 3.15 31.79
C LEU A 180 34.87 3.15 30.30
N ALA A 181 35.31 4.30 29.77
CA ALA A 181 35.74 4.39 28.37
C ALA A 181 36.97 3.51 28.08
N GLY A 182 37.90 3.38 29.03
CA GLY A 182 39.02 2.44 28.95
C GLY A 182 38.56 0.98 28.89
N PHE A 183 37.62 0.62 29.77
CA PHE A 183 37.03 -0.72 29.81
C PHE A 183 36.30 -1.06 28.52
N LEU A 184 35.42 -0.18 28.03
CA LEU A 184 34.66 -0.40 26.79
C LEU A 184 35.58 -0.60 25.59
N ARG A 185 36.65 0.19 25.45
CA ARG A 185 37.65 0.00 24.38
C ARG A 185 38.27 -1.39 24.42
N GLN A 186 38.69 -1.84 25.61
CA GLN A 186 39.30 -3.15 25.77
C GLN A 186 38.28 -4.27 25.51
N LEU A 187 37.06 -4.14 26.03
CA LEU A 187 36.00 -5.12 25.89
C LEU A 187 35.64 -5.33 24.42
N ILE A 188 35.40 -4.24 23.69
CA ILE A 188 35.03 -4.27 22.27
C ILE A 188 36.18 -4.80 21.42
N SER A 189 37.43 -4.40 21.69
CA SER A 189 38.59 -4.92 20.95
C SER A 189 38.79 -6.43 21.10
N LYS A 190 38.37 -7.01 22.23
CA LYS A 190 38.49 -8.44 22.52
C LYS A 190 37.30 -9.26 22.01
N ASN A 191 36.17 -8.62 21.72
CA ASN A 191 34.94 -9.27 21.29
C ASN A 191 34.29 -8.49 20.12
N PRO A 192 35.02 -8.21 19.01
CA PRO A 192 34.49 -7.43 17.91
C PRO A 192 33.21 -8.04 17.32
N GLU A 193 33.07 -9.36 17.32
CA GLU A 193 31.89 -10.11 16.85
C GLU A 193 30.62 -9.77 17.64
N LYS A 194 30.76 -9.37 18.92
CA LYS A 194 29.62 -8.99 19.76
C LYS A 194 29.18 -7.54 19.56
N PHE A 195 30.10 -6.63 19.22
CA PHE A 195 29.86 -5.19 19.31
C PHE A 195 29.98 -4.42 17.99
N LEU A 196 30.62 -5.00 16.98
CA LEU A 196 30.84 -4.36 15.68
C LEU A 196 30.04 -5.09 14.59
N PRO A 197 29.69 -4.42 13.49
CA PRO A 197 28.99 -5.08 12.38
C PRO A 197 29.80 -6.25 11.83
N TYR A 198 29.12 -7.21 11.18
CA TYR A 198 29.80 -8.24 10.43
C TYR A 198 30.64 -7.59 9.32
N ASP A 199 31.89 -8.02 9.25
CA ASP A 199 32.80 -7.69 8.17
C ASP A 199 33.63 -8.92 7.82
N LYS A 200 33.76 -9.20 6.53
CA LYS A 200 34.38 -10.45 6.08
C LYS A 200 35.86 -10.52 6.45
N GLU A 201 36.55 -9.38 6.51
CA GLU A 201 38.00 -9.32 6.72
C GLU A 201 38.35 -9.11 8.19
N THR A 202 37.64 -8.20 8.84
CA THR A 202 37.94 -7.73 10.20
C THR A 202 37.10 -8.42 11.28
N ASN A 203 35.96 -9.02 10.93
CA ASN A 203 35.04 -9.63 11.89
C ASN A 203 34.27 -10.87 11.34
N PRO A 204 34.97 -11.90 10.83
CA PRO A 204 34.34 -13.01 10.10
C PRO A 204 33.52 -13.97 10.98
N ASN A 205 33.71 -13.93 12.30
CA ASN A 205 33.15 -14.89 13.25
C ASN A 205 31.75 -14.53 13.74
N CYS A 206 31.11 -13.48 13.21
CA CYS A 206 29.73 -13.14 13.59
C CYS A 206 28.76 -14.26 13.19
N SER A 207 27.80 -14.53 14.07
CA SER A 207 26.63 -15.33 13.74
C SER A 207 25.82 -14.60 12.66
N ILE A 208 25.50 -15.32 11.58
CA ILE A 208 24.62 -14.82 10.52
C ILE A 208 23.22 -15.36 10.82
N VAL A 209 22.35 -14.45 11.25
CA VAL A 209 21.05 -14.78 11.82
C VAL A 209 19.92 -14.27 10.93
N VAL A 210 18.84 -15.04 10.83
CA VAL A 210 17.58 -14.65 10.20
C VAL A 210 16.43 -14.85 11.18
N ARG A 211 15.61 -13.81 11.37
CA ARG A 211 14.43 -13.86 12.21
C ARG A 211 13.29 -14.60 11.53
N VAL A 212 12.72 -15.55 12.26
CA VAL A 212 11.46 -16.24 11.97
C VAL A 212 10.38 -15.58 12.81
N PHE A 213 9.57 -14.76 12.15
CA PHE A 213 8.43 -14.11 12.77
C PHE A 213 7.27 -15.08 12.88
N ASP A 214 6.58 -15.05 14.02
CA ASP A 214 5.31 -15.75 14.20
C ASP A 214 4.20 -14.71 14.36
N SER A 215 3.20 -14.79 13.49
CA SER A 215 1.94 -14.06 13.67
C SER A 215 0.81 -15.04 13.45
N TYR A 216 0.05 -15.27 14.51
CA TYR A 216 -1.17 -16.09 14.46
C TYR A 216 -0.94 -17.52 13.95
N GLY A 217 0.19 -18.13 14.37
CA GLY A 217 0.55 -19.50 13.98
C GLY A 217 1.12 -19.62 12.57
N VAL A 218 1.35 -18.49 11.87
CA VAL A 218 2.03 -18.47 10.58
C VAL A 218 3.47 -17.98 10.78
N GLN A 219 4.42 -18.81 10.36
CA GLN A 219 5.85 -18.51 10.42
C GLN A 219 6.39 -17.98 9.09
N PHE A 220 7.12 -16.88 9.13
CA PHE A 220 7.69 -16.22 7.95
C PHE A 220 8.96 -15.43 8.26
N VAL A 221 9.74 -15.13 7.23
CA VAL A 221 10.99 -14.35 7.33
C VAL A 221 10.94 -13.15 6.39
N MET A 222 11.65 -12.07 6.72
CA MET A 222 11.88 -10.98 5.77
C MET A 222 12.78 -11.45 4.62
N LYS A 223 12.36 -11.22 3.37
CA LYS A 223 13.12 -11.67 2.18
C LYS A 223 14.47 -10.98 2.07
N SER A 224 14.54 -9.67 2.35
CA SER A 224 15.78 -8.90 2.32
C SER A 224 16.79 -9.43 3.35
N GLU A 225 16.33 -9.74 4.57
CA GLU A 225 17.14 -10.36 5.63
C GLU A 225 17.67 -11.74 5.21
N LEU A 226 16.78 -12.63 4.74
CA LEU A 226 17.16 -13.96 4.26
C LEU A 226 18.17 -13.92 3.10
N PHE A 227 17.93 -13.06 2.11
CA PHE A 227 18.78 -12.99 0.93
C PHE A 227 20.14 -12.37 1.26
N LYS A 228 20.20 -11.39 2.17
CA LYS A 228 21.46 -10.88 2.71
C LYS A 228 22.26 -12.01 3.37
N ALA A 229 21.63 -12.79 4.24
CA ALA A 229 22.27 -13.93 4.92
C ALA A 229 22.78 -15.00 3.93
N ILE A 230 21.95 -15.40 2.96
CA ILE A 230 22.33 -16.37 1.92
C ILE A 230 23.51 -15.87 1.10
N ASN A 231 23.52 -14.59 0.71
CA ASN A 231 24.61 -14.01 -0.09
C ASN A 231 25.93 -13.96 0.69
N ILE A 232 25.87 -13.69 2.00
CA ILE A 232 27.05 -13.71 2.88
C ILE A 232 27.64 -15.12 2.95
N ARG A 233 26.80 -16.15 3.14
CA ARG A 233 27.25 -17.54 3.29
C ARG A 233 27.58 -18.24 1.97
N ASN A 234 27.05 -17.76 0.86
CA ASN A 234 27.22 -18.37 -0.46
C ASN A 234 27.74 -17.33 -1.49
N PRO A 235 28.93 -16.73 -1.28
CA PRO A 235 29.40 -15.61 -2.11
C PRO A 235 29.66 -16.00 -3.57
N ASN A 236 29.93 -17.27 -3.84
CA ASN A 236 30.19 -17.78 -5.19
C ASN A 236 28.90 -18.19 -5.95
N SER A 237 27.74 -18.16 -5.27
CA SER A 237 26.45 -18.47 -5.90
C SER A 237 25.86 -17.24 -6.59
N LYS A 238 24.90 -17.45 -7.50
CA LYS A 238 24.09 -16.36 -8.04
C LYS A 238 23.47 -15.55 -6.90
N ARG A 239 23.80 -14.26 -6.86
CA ARG A 239 23.31 -13.30 -5.86
C ARG A 239 21.79 -13.26 -5.90
N LEU A 240 21.18 -13.34 -4.73
CA LEU A 240 19.76 -13.13 -4.55
C LEU A 240 19.53 -11.65 -4.24
N GLU A 241 18.62 -11.02 -4.98
CA GLU A 241 18.23 -9.63 -4.76
C GLU A 241 16.77 -9.57 -4.34
N CYS A 242 16.49 -8.73 -3.34
CA CYS A 242 15.16 -8.31 -2.98
C CYS A 242 15.13 -6.80 -3.16
N LYS A 243 14.23 -6.31 -4.03
CA LYS A 243 13.94 -4.88 -4.10
C LYS A 243 12.78 -4.65 -3.16
N ASP A 244 13.04 -4.03 -2.02
CA ASP A 244 11.98 -3.45 -1.21
C ASP A 244 11.40 -2.28 -2.02
N ILE A 245 10.08 -2.21 -2.16
CA ILE A 245 9.40 -1.28 -3.08
C ILE A 245 8.59 -0.32 -2.24
N ASN A 246 8.92 0.97 -2.28
CA ASN A 246 8.20 2.04 -1.58
C ASN A 246 8.00 1.71 -0.09
N GLY A 247 9.08 1.47 0.66
CA GLY A 247 9.01 1.14 2.08
C GLY A 247 8.35 -0.19 2.45
N LYS A 248 8.03 -1.06 1.47
CA LYS A 248 7.47 -2.40 1.71
C LYS A 248 8.57 -3.45 1.75
N ILE A 249 8.72 -4.09 2.92
CA ILE A 249 9.67 -5.18 3.14
C ILE A 249 8.92 -6.50 3.00
N MET A 250 9.18 -7.22 1.91
CA MET A 250 8.43 -8.42 1.54
C MET A 250 8.82 -9.61 2.42
N ALA A 251 7.85 -10.45 2.82
CA ALA A 251 8.11 -11.67 3.56
C ALA A 251 7.97 -12.95 2.71
N MET A 252 8.50 -14.06 3.23
CA MET A 252 8.36 -15.41 2.68
C MET A 252 8.03 -16.39 3.79
N SER A 253 7.09 -17.33 3.55
CA SER A 253 6.76 -18.37 4.53
C SER A 253 7.99 -19.22 4.83
N PHE A 254 8.17 -19.57 6.11
CA PHE A 254 9.34 -20.31 6.57
C PHE A 254 9.38 -21.73 5.95
N GLU A 255 8.23 -22.39 5.80
CA GLU A 255 8.10 -23.66 5.07
C GLU A 255 8.64 -23.56 3.64
N LYS A 256 8.32 -22.46 2.93
CA LYS A 256 8.82 -22.24 1.56
C LYS A 256 10.32 -22.00 1.54
N VAL A 257 10.87 -21.35 2.56
CA VAL A 257 12.32 -21.16 2.72
C VAL A 257 13.01 -22.51 2.84
N GLN A 258 12.54 -23.35 3.78
CA GLN A 258 13.08 -24.68 4.01
C GLN A 258 13.02 -25.56 2.77
N ARG A 259 11.92 -25.51 2.00
CA ARG A 259 11.78 -26.28 0.76
C ARG A 259 12.64 -25.77 -0.39
N LYS A 260 12.70 -24.46 -0.63
CA LYS A 260 13.32 -23.86 -1.83
C LYS A 260 14.81 -23.60 -1.67
N TYR A 261 15.27 -23.31 -0.46
CA TYR A 261 16.64 -22.87 -0.19
C TYR A 261 17.39 -23.81 0.75
N LYS A 262 16.90 -25.05 0.95
CA LYS A 262 17.48 -26.06 1.85
C LYS A 262 19.01 -26.11 1.81
N ASP A 263 19.58 -26.19 0.60
CA ASP A 263 21.02 -26.37 0.39
C ASP A 263 21.84 -25.08 0.56
N ARG A 264 21.18 -23.94 0.79
CA ARG A 264 21.82 -22.60 0.90
C ARG A 264 21.69 -21.98 2.29
N ILE A 265 20.99 -22.64 3.22
CA ILE A 265 20.66 -22.11 4.55
C ILE A 265 21.30 -22.88 5.71
N GLU A 266 22.08 -23.93 5.45
CA GLU A 266 22.67 -24.80 6.49
C GLU A 266 23.53 -24.04 7.51
N ASN A 267 24.25 -23.00 7.09
CA ASN A 267 25.11 -22.17 7.95
C ASN A 267 24.47 -20.81 8.34
N ILE A 268 23.14 -20.75 8.33
CA ILE A 268 22.36 -19.59 8.76
C ILE A 268 21.57 -19.99 9.99
N GLU A 269 21.72 -19.20 11.04
CA GLU A 269 20.99 -19.39 12.28
C GLU A 269 19.59 -18.78 12.17
N PHE A 270 18.57 -19.49 12.65
CA PHE A 270 17.20 -19.00 12.62
C PHE A 270 16.69 -18.79 14.05
N ILE A 271 16.25 -17.57 14.36
CA ILE A 271 15.73 -17.22 15.69
C ILE A 271 14.24 -16.92 15.65
N LYS A 272 13.51 -17.34 16.68
CA LYS A 272 12.09 -17.07 16.87
C LYS A 272 11.91 -15.61 17.31
N CYS A 273 11.16 -14.84 16.54
CA CYS A 273 10.90 -13.43 16.81
C CYS A 273 9.38 -13.20 16.93
N PRO A 274 8.78 -13.34 18.12
CA PRO A 274 7.37 -13.10 18.30
C PRO A 274 7.03 -11.63 18.06
N ILE A 275 5.92 -11.37 17.36
CA ILE A 275 5.49 -10.01 17.08
C ILE A 275 4.74 -9.46 18.30
N GLN A 276 5.39 -8.52 18.97
CA GLN A 276 4.79 -7.82 20.11
C GLN A 276 3.74 -6.81 19.65
N ARG A 277 2.62 -6.77 20.36
CA ARG A 277 1.51 -5.84 20.09
C ARG A 277 1.00 -5.27 21.40
N THR A 278 0.53 -4.04 21.35
CA THR A 278 -0.26 -3.44 22.44
C THR A 278 -1.74 -3.44 22.07
N ASP A 279 -2.61 -3.04 23.01
CA ASP A 279 -4.06 -2.96 22.75
C ASP A 279 -4.43 -1.97 21.63
N HIS A 280 -3.59 -0.96 21.33
CA HIS A 280 -3.96 0.15 20.43
C HIS A 280 -2.90 0.55 19.40
N LYS A 281 -1.65 0.10 19.54
CA LYS A 281 -0.54 0.41 18.64
C LYS A 281 0.38 -0.77 18.43
N ALA A 282 0.91 -0.92 17.22
CA ALA A 282 1.94 -1.89 16.90
C ALA A 282 3.24 -1.54 17.64
N VAL A 283 3.98 -2.55 18.10
CA VAL A 283 5.34 -2.34 18.60
C VAL A 283 6.29 -2.33 17.40
N PRO A 284 7.08 -1.27 17.20
CA PRO A 284 8.04 -1.22 16.10
C PRO A 284 9.04 -2.38 16.12
N ILE A 285 9.34 -2.92 14.95
CA ILE A 285 10.31 -3.98 14.73
C ILE A 285 11.49 -3.40 13.97
N MET A 286 12.72 -3.63 14.45
CA MET A 286 13.92 -3.20 13.74
C MET A 286 13.99 -3.86 12.36
N ALA A 287 14.09 -3.07 11.30
CA ALA A 287 14.24 -3.51 9.93
C ALA A 287 15.68 -3.97 9.65
N PRO A 288 15.95 -4.74 8.57
CA PRO A 288 17.31 -5.14 8.21
C PRO A 288 18.24 -3.96 7.92
N SER A 289 17.69 -2.79 7.60
CA SER A 289 18.41 -1.52 7.44
C SER A 289 18.81 -0.86 8.76
N GLY A 290 18.38 -1.37 9.91
CA GLY A 290 18.56 -0.72 11.22
C GLY A 290 17.46 0.28 11.60
N ASP A 291 16.61 0.70 10.64
CA ASP A 291 15.41 1.49 10.92
C ASP A 291 14.31 0.64 11.57
N HIS A 292 13.06 1.12 11.55
CA HIS A 292 11.92 0.41 12.10
C HIS A 292 10.82 0.19 11.07
N CYS A 293 10.07 -0.88 11.27
CA CYS A 293 8.91 -1.25 10.48
C CYS A 293 7.83 -1.90 11.36
N ILE A 294 6.62 -2.00 10.84
CA ILE A 294 5.51 -2.74 11.43
C ILE A 294 4.87 -3.64 10.37
N LEU A 295 4.08 -4.64 10.77
CA LEU A 295 3.34 -5.41 9.77
C LEU A 295 2.32 -4.53 9.06
N ALA A 296 2.13 -4.75 7.77
CA ALA A 296 1.14 -4.02 6.97
C ALA A 296 -0.30 -4.21 7.50
N ILE A 297 -0.60 -5.38 8.08
CA ILE A 297 -1.90 -5.61 8.72
C ILE A 297 -2.10 -4.75 9.97
N ASP A 298 -1.06 -4.61 10.80
CA ASP A 298 -1.14 -3.78 12.00
C ASP A 298 -1.31 -2.30 11.60
N PHE A 299 -0.62 -1.85 10.53
CA PHE A 299 -0.82 -0.52 9.97
C PHE A 299 -2.26 -0.28 9.46
N LEU A 300 -2.84 -1.25 8.74
CA LEU A 300 -4.23 -1.14 8.29
C LEU A 300 -5.19 -0.94 9.48
N PHE A 301 -5.05 -1.74 10.53
CA PHE A 301 -5.90 -1.60 11.72
C PHE A 301 -5.67 -0.26 12.44
N GLU A 302 -4.44 0.25 12.49
CA GLU A 302 -4.18 1.59 13.05
C GLU A 302 -4.89 2.70 12.27
N ILE A 303 -4.85 2.67 10.93
CA ILE A 303 -5.58 3.65 10.10
C ILE A 303 -7.09 3.55 10.37
N LEU A 304 -7.64 2.33 10.34
CA LEU A 304 -9.07 2.12 10.57
C LEU A 304 -9.49 2.61 11.97
N ASN A 305 -8.68 2.34 13.00
CA ASN A 305 -8.92 2.84 14.35
C ASN A 305 -8.95 4.38 14.41
N GLU A 306 -8.02 5.04 13.71
CA GLU A 306 -7.98 6.50 13.64
C GLU A 306 -9.19 7.09 12.89
N LEU A 307 -9.67 6.44 11.83
CA LEU A 307 -10.90 6.84 11.14
C LEU A 307 -12.12 6.71 12.07
N ILE A 308 -12.19 5.63 12.86
CA ILE A 308 -13.29 5.32 13.77
C ILE A 308 -13.34 6.27 14.97
N PHE A 309 -12.21 6.47 15.68
CA PHE A 309 -12.20 7.16 16.97
C PHE A 309 -11.59 8.56 16.94
N THR A 310 -10.52 8.77 16.18
CA THR A 310 -9.82 10.07 16.10
C THR A 310 -10.61 11.03 15.22
N HIS A 311 -10.79 10.68 13.95
CA HIS A 311 -11.48 11.51 12.96
C HIS A 311 -13.00 11.37 13.03
N ARG A 312 -13.51 10.25 13.58
CA ARG A 312 -14.95 9.94 13.71
C ARG A 312 -15.67 10.08 12.37
N VAL A 313 -15.05 9.57 11.31
CA VAL A 313 -15.50 9.75 9.92
C VAL A 313 -16.93 9.25 9.77
N PHE A 314 -17.21 8.06 10.30
CA PHE A 314 -18.52 7.40 10.16
C PHE A 314 -19.65 8.05 10.97
N GLN A 315 -19.33 8.94 11.90
CA GLN A 315 -20.30 9.73 12.66
C GLN A 315 -20.53 11.12 12.03
N LYS A 316 -19.62 11.57 11.14
CA LYS A 316 -19.68 12.88 10.49
C LYS A 316 -20.27 12.81 9.09
N VAL A 317 -20.00 11.73 8.36
CA VAL A 317 -20.46 11.55 6.99
C VAL A 317 -21.92 11.10 6.98
N ARG A 318 -22.74 11.74 6.15
CA ARG A 318 -24.14 11.37 5.87
C ARG A 318 -24.21 10.42 4.69
N PHE A 319 -25.32 9.69 4.56
CA PHE A 319 -25.52 8.74 3.45
C PHE A 319 -25.34 9.40 2.07
N GLU A 320 -25.83 10.63 1.91
CA GLU A 320 -25.67 11.43 0.68
C GLU A 320 -24.21 11.72 0.30
N HIS A 321 -23.29 11.63 1.26
CA HIS A 321 -21.84 11.81 1.07
C HIS A 321 -21.04 10.51 1.19
N TRP A 322 -21.72 9.35 1.16
CA TRP A 322 -21.06 8.04 1.28
C TRP A 322 -20.00 7.80 0.18
N TYR A 323 -20.19 8.38 -1.00
CA TYR A 323 -19.23 8.31 -2.11
C TYR A 323 -17.82 8.74 -1.68
N ILE A 324 -17.70 9.73 -0.78
CA ILE A 324 -16.42 10.23 -0.25
C ILE A 324 -15.67 9.12 0.48
N VAL A 325 -16.38 8.36 1.31
CA VAL A 325 -15.83 7.21 2.05
C VAL A 325 -15.45 6.11 1.06
N ARG A 326 -16.33 5.78 0.11
CA ARG A 326 -16.07 4.76 -0.92
C ARG A 326 -14.78 5.05 -1.70
N ARG A 327 -14.59 6.29 -2.14
CA ARG A 327 -13.38 6.74 -2.86
C ARG A 327 -12.12 6.68 -2.00
N PHE A 328 -12.21 7.10 -0.74
CA PHE A 328 -11.09 6.98 0.22
C PHE A 328 -10.64 5.52 0.37
N PHE A 329 -11.56 4.57 0.52
CA PHE A 329 -11.25 3.15 0.65
C PHE A 329 -10.65 2.54 -0.62
N ILE A 330 -11.05 3.00 -1.81
CA ILE A 330 -10.42 2.63 -3.09
C ILE A 330 -8.96 3.12 -3.13
N GLN A 331 -8.70 4.37 -2.75
CA GLN A 331 -7.34 4.91 -2.67
C GLN A 331 -6.49 4.12 -1.67
N MET A 332 -7.00 3.88 -0.48
CA MET A 332 -6.32 3.12 0.57
C MET A 332 -5.98 1.69 0.11
N SER A 333 -6.88 1.03 -0.62
CA SER A 333 -6.67 -0.32 -1.18
C SER A 333 -5.50 -0.39 -2.17
N SER A 334 -5.10 0.74 -2.77
CA SER A 334 -3.92 0.78 -3.64
C SER A 334 -2.60 0.54 -2.87
N PHE A 335 -2.53 1.01 -1.62
CA PHE A 335 -1.41 0.73 -0.75
C PHE A 335 -1.55 -0.67 -0.11
N PHE A 336 -2.70 -0.97 0.49
CA PHE A 336 -3.03 -2.27 1.08
C PHE A 336 -3.52 -3.27 0.03
N SER A 337 -2.68 -3.46 -0.98
CA SER A 337 -3.04 -4.24 -2.15
C SER A 337 -2.83 -5.75 -1.92
N PRO A 338 -3.81 -6.60 -2.29
CA PRO A 338 -3.68 -8.05 -2.20
C PRO A 338 -2.71 -8.64 -3.26
N HIS A 339 -2.20 -7.83 -4.20
CA HIS A 339 -1.38 -8.29 -5.32
C HIS A 339 -0.05 -8.95 -4.92
N HIS A 340 0.46 -8.62 -3.73
CA HIS A 340 1.73 -9.15 -3.25
C HIS A 340 1.68 -10.64 -2.86
N LYS A 341 0.47 -11.23 -2.72
CA LYS A 341 0.22 -12.65 -2.34
C LYS A 341 1.09 -13.13 -1.16
N SER A 342 1.51 -12.21 -0.29
CA SER A 342 2.42 -12.49 0.82
C SER A 342 2.32 -11.39 1.86
N ILE A 343 2.66 -11.77 3.10
CA ILE A 343 2.84 -10.85 4.20
C ILE A 343 3.97 -9.87 3.85
N PHE A 344 3.81 -8.61 4.24
CA PHE A 344 4.89 -7.64 4.19
C PHE A 344 4.86 -6.70 5.38
N PHE A 345 6.00 -6.07 5.64
CA PHE A 345 6.16 -5.00 6.61
C PHE A 345 6.22 -3.66 5.89
N VAL A 346 5.88 -2.60 6.61
CA VAL A 346 5.92 -1.21 6.16
C VAL A 346 6.91 -0.48 7.06
N THR A 347 7.90 0.19 6.47
CA THR A 347 8.82 1.06 7.22
C THR A 347 8.04 2.18 7.91
N LEU A 348 8.50 2.64 9.07
CA LEU A 348 7.81 3.73 9.78
C LEU A 348 7.81 5.04 8.98
N GLU A 349 8.83 5.29 8.17
CA GLU A 349 8.86 6.42 7.25
C GLU A 349 7.71 6.35 6.24
N GLU A 350 7.54 5.20 5.57
CA GLU A 350 6.43 5.02 4.64
C GLU A 350 5.09 5.05 5.36
N GLN A 351 5.01 4.52 6.58
CA GLN A 351 3.81 4.62 7.42
C GLN A 351 3.43 6.10 7.66
N ASP A 352 4.39 6.92 8.06
CA ASP A 352 4.19 8.34 8.35
C ASP A 352 3.78 9.08 7.06
N ASN A 353 4.43 8.81 5.93
CA ASN A 353 4.08 9.38 4.62
C ASN A 353 2.66 9.03 4.20
N GLN A 354 2.30 7.74 4.20
CA GLN A 354 0.98 7.26 3.80
C GLN A 354 -0.11 7.79 4.73
N LYS A 355 0.18 7.85 6.04
CA LYS A 355 -0.77 8.37 7.03
C LYS A 355 -1.01 9.87 6.82
N GLN A 356 0.02 10.66 6.57
CA GLN A 356 -0.14 12.08 6.27
C GLN A 356 -1.00 12.29 5.02
N GLU A 357 -0.74 11.53 3.94
CA GLU A 357 -1.51 11.61 2.71
C GLU A 357 -2.99 11.25 2.93
N LEU A 358 -3.25 10.10 3.56
CA LEU A 358 -4.61 9.60 3.79
C LEU A 358 -5.40 10.48 4.77
N MET A 359 -4.78 10.96 5.85
CA MET A 359 -5.51 11.72 6.87
C MET A 359 -5.75 13.17 6.46
N LYS A 360 -4.92 13.75 5.58
CA LYS A 360 -5.15 15.10 5.02
C LYS A 360 -6.53 15.24 4.38
N PHE A 361 -7.00 14.16 3.74
CA PHE A 361 -8.33 14.06 3.13
C PHE A 361 -9.48 14.41 4.09
N TRP A 362 -9.36 14.07 5.38
CA TRP A 362 -10.42 14.23 6.37
C TRP A 362 -10.42 15.57 7.11
N THR A 363 -9.39 16.40 6.93
CA THR A 363 -9.25 17.70 7.65
C THR A 363 -10.41 18.66 7.39
N GLY A 364 -11.01 18.62 6.19
CA GLY A 364 -12.20 19.41 5.86
C GLY A 364 -13.43 19.10 6.73
N PHE A 365 -13.46 17.91 7.34
CA PHE A 365 -14.56 17.42 8.18
C PHE A 365 -14.32 17.68 9.68
N ASP A 366 -13.22 18.33 10.08
CA ASP A 366 -12.89 18.53 11.49
C ASP A 366 -13.87 19.43 12.24
N ARG A 367 -14.50 20.37 11.53
CA ARG A 367 -15.49 21.29 12.11
C ARG A 367 -16.87 20.66 12.34
N ILE A 368 -17.12 19.47 11.77
CA ILE A 368 -18.40 18.78 11.89
C ILE A 368 -18.46 18.12 13.28
N PRO A 369 -19.44 18.48 14.14
CA PRO A 369 -19.56 17.88 15.45
C PRO A 369 -19.93 16.40 15.32
N ALA A 370 -19.30 15.55 16.14
CA ALA A 370 -19.54 14.11 16.17
C ALA A 370 -19.70 13.63 17.60
N LYS A 371 -20.56 12.63 17.79
CA LYS A 371 -20.78 12.01 19.10
C LYS A 371 -19.61 11.10 19.48
N TYR A 372 -19.32 11.06 20.77
CA TYR A 372 -18.33 10.16 21.35
C TYR A 372 -19.00 8.91 21.92
N VAL A 373 -18.25 7.82 21.99
CA VAL A 373 -18.67 6.60 22.71
C VAL A 373 -18.91 6.95 24.17
N ARG A 374 -20.10 6.67 24.69
CA ARG A 374 -20.47 6.94 26.08
C ARG A 374 -19.77 5.97 27.04
N ASN A 375 -19.64 6.38 28.29
CA ASN A 375 -19.13 5.51 29.35
C ASN A 375 -20.12 4.39 29.66
N ALA A 376 -19.61 3.18 29.88
CA ALA A 376 -20.38 2.10 30.47
C ALA A 376 -20.74 2.43 31.92
N LYS A 377 -21.83 1.84 32.43
CA LYS A 377 -22.23 1.98 33.83
C LYS A 377 -21.34 1.10 34.72
N LYS A 378 -21.47 1.25 36.05
CA LYS A 378 -20.69 0.50 37.04
C LYS A 378 -20.95 -1.02 36.99
N ASP A 379 -22.16 -1.41 36.62
CA ASP A 379 -22.62 -2.79 36.37
C ASP A 379 -22.27 -3.29 34.95
N GLY A 380 -21.52 -2.50 34.19
CA GLY A 380 -21.06 -2.80 32.84
C GLY A 380 -22.09 -2.50 31.76
N PHE A 381 -22.05 -3.27 30.67
CA PHE A 381 -22.99 -3.15 29.55
C PHE A 381 -23.43 -4.52 29.02
N THR A 382 -24.62 -4.54 28.42
CA THR A 382 -25.25 -5.70 27.75
C THR A 382 -25.19 -5.55 26.23
N VAL A 383 -25.54 -6.62 25.49
CA VAL A 383 -25.71 -6.55 24.02
C VAL A 383 -26.67 -5.41 23.62
N GLN A 384 -27.78 -5.24 24.35
CA GLN A 384 -28.73 -4.17 24.05
C GLN A 384 -28.11 -2.78 24.27
N ASN A 385 -27.25 -2.62 25.28
CA ASN A 385 -26.53 -1.37 25.46
C ASN A 385 -25.56 -1.09 24.30
N LEU A 386 -24.87 -2.12 23.78
CA LEU A 386 -24.03 -2.00 22.58
C LEU A 386 -24.86 -1.58 21.36
N LYS A 387 -25.98 -2.24 21.08
CA LYS A 387 -26.89 -1.87 19.97
C LYS A 387 -27.38 -0.42 20.08
N ASN A 388 -27.77 -0.01 21.29
CA ASN A 388 -28.19 1.36 21.57
C ASN A 388 -27.05 2.37 21.40
N GLU A 389 -25.80 1.97 21.68
CA GLU A 389 -24.63 2.81 21.46
C GLU A 389 -24.33 3.00 19.98
N LEU A 390 -24.36 1.92 19.18
CA LEU A 390 -24.20 1.98 17.72
C LEU A 390 -25.25 2.90 17.09
N ALA A 391 -26.50 2.81 17.55
CA ALA A 391 -27.58 3.70 17.13
C ALA A 391 -27.35 5.16 17.56
N ASN A 392 -26.94 5.38 18.82
CA ASN A 392 -26.65 6.71 19.32
C ASN A 392 -25.53 7.41 18.54
N LEU A 393 -24.50 6.67 18.13
CA LEU A 393 -23.39 7.18 17.33
C LEU A 393 -23.78 7.53 15.89
N GLY A 394 -24.99 7.20 15.44
CA GLY A 394 -25.48 7.47 14.09
C GLY A 394 -25.01 6.48 13.03
N LEU A 395 -24.45 5.33 13.44
CA LEU A 395 -23.79 4.39 12.54
C LEU A 395 -24.76 3.59 11.66
N LEU A 396 -26.03 3.49 12.06
CA LEU A 396 -27.06 2.76 11.30
C LEU A 396 -27.34 3.36 9.93
N GLU A 397 -27.06 4.66 9.75
CA GLU A 397 -27.29 5.36 8.49
C GLU A 397 -26.32 4.87 7.39
N LEU A 398 -25.03 4.71 7.73
CA LEU A 398 -24.00 4.24 6.80
C LEU A 398 -23.85 2.71 6.80
N PHE A 399 -24.15 2.06 7.93
CA PHE A 399 -24.04 0.62 8.11
C PHE A 399 -25.33 0.05 8.71
N PRO A 400 -26.37 -0.18 7.88
CA PRO A 400 -27.66 -0.69 8.36
C PRO A 400 -27.54 -2.01 9.13
N ASP A 401 -26.65 -2.90 8.67
CA ASP A 401 -26.46 -4.24 9.22
C ASP A 401 -25.52 -4.27 10.45
N ILE A 402 -25.01 -3.13 10.93
CA ILE A 402 -23.97 -3.11 11.98
C ILE A 402 -24.41 -3.76 13.30
N GLN A 403 -25.71 -3.72 13.59
CA GLN A 403 -26.27 -4.32 14.80
C GLN A 403 -26.34 -5.85 14.73
N ASP A 404 -26.29 -6.45 13.54
CA ASP A 404 -26.30 -7.91 13.37
C ASP A 404 -25.04 -8.57 13.93
N TYR A 405 -23.95 -7.79 14.03
CA TYR A 405 -22.69 -8.25 14.63
C TYR A 405 -22.68 -8.14 16.16
N ALA A 406 -23.63 -7.44 16.77
CA ALA A 406 -23.53 -7.04 18.18
C ALA A 406 -23.51 -8.24 19.12
N GLU A 407 -24.33 -9.27 18.86
CA GLU A 407 -24.40 -10.50 19.66
C GLU A 407 -23.07 -11.25 19.71
N SER A 408 -22.47 -11.49 18.54
CA SER A 408 -21.22 -12.24 18.48
C SER A 408 -20.05 -11.42 19.01
N VAL A 409 -19.94 -10.14 18.61
CA VAL A 409 -18.91 -9.24 19.11
C VAL A 409 -18.99 -9.10 20.64
N TYR A 410 -20.19 -8.95 21.20
CA TYR A 410 -20.37 -8.93 22.65
C TYR A 410 -19.87 -10.22 23.29
N SER A 411 -20.22 -11.37 22.72
CA SER A 411 -19.80 -12.68 23.23
C SER A 411 -18.28 -12.85 23.18
N GLU A 412 -17.62 -12.37 22.12
CA GLU A 412 -16.16 -12.36 21.99
C GLU A 412 -15.51 -11.48 23.06
N VAL A 413 -15.97 -10.23 23.19
CA VAL A 413 -15.43 -9.27 24.16
C VAL A 413 -15.70 -9.74 25.59
N PHE A 414 -16.84 -10.36 25.86
CA PHE A 414 -17.18 -10.95 27.15
C PHE A 414 -16.25 -12.10 27.54
N LYS A 415 -15.87 -12.96 26.58
CA LYS A 415 -14.89 -14.04 26.83
C LYS A 415 -13.49 -13.50 27.14
N ALA A 416 -13.14 -12.35 26.57
CA ALA A 416 -11.82 -11.72 26.74
C ALA A 416 -11.75 -10.70 27.89
N LYS A 417 -12.84 -10.53 28.66
CA LYS A 417 -12.89 -9.51 29.72
C LYS A 417 -11.86 -9.78 30.82
N LYS A 418 -11.25 -8.70 31.33
CA LYS A 418 -10.25 -8.77 32.41
C LYS A 418 -10.86 -8.59 33.81
N GLU A 419 -12.09 -8.09 33.89
CA GLU A 419 -12.78 -7.80 35.14
C GLU A 419 -14.16 -8.47 35.19
N GLU A 420 -14.83 -8.38 36.34
CA GLU A 420 -16.15 -8.97 36.57
C GLU A 420 -17.20 -8.50 35.55
N PHE A 421 -17.19 -7.20 35.24
CA PHE A 421 -18.11 -6.56 34.30
C PHE A 421 -17.38 -5.99 33.08
N LEU A 422 -18.10 -5.86 31.97
CA LEU A 422 -17.59 -5.19 30.77
C LEU A 422 -17.57 -3.68 30.96
N ARG A 423 -16.39 -3.07 30.87
CA ARG A 423 -16.13 -1.66 31.18
C ARG A 423 -16.22 -0.79 29.93
N THR A 424 -16.03 0.51 30.10
CA THR A 424 -15.95 1.45 28.97
C THR A 424 -14.88 1.04 27.95
N CYS A 425 -13.68 0.59 28.36
CA CYS A 425 -12.65 0.15 27.40
C CYS A 425 -13.13 -1.01 26.52
N ASP A 426 -13.92 -1.92 27.08
CA ASP A 426 -14.47 -3.07 26.38
C ASP A 426 -15.59 -2.63 25.42
N LEU A 427 -16.35 -1.58 25.76
CA LEU A 427 -17.34 -0.98 24.86
C LEU A 427 -16.66 -0.34 23.63
N PHE A 428 -15.52 0.34 23.80
CA PHE A 428 -14.74 0.84 22.66
C PHE A 428 -14.29 -0.32 21.75
N LYS A 429 -13.76 -1.41 22.31
CA LYS A 429 -13.36 -2.61 21.55
C LYS A 429 -14.55 -3.24 20.81
N ALA A 430 -15.72 -3.29 21.44
CA ALA A 430 -16.93 -3.82 20.82
C ALA A 430 -17.42 -2.94 19.65
N VAL A 431 -17.46 -1.62 19.82
CA VAL A 431 -17.82 -0.67 18.75
C VAL A 431 -16.83 -0.78 17.58
N GLU A 432 -15.54 -0.86 17.86
CA GLU A 432 -14.50 -1.06 16.84
C GLU A 432 -14.74 -2.34 16.04
N LYS A 433 -14.94 -3.48 16.69
CA LYS A 433 -15.17 -4.77 16.02
C LYS A 433 -16.45 -4.78 15.19
N CYS A 434 -17.55 -4.16 15.64
CA CYS A 434 -18.77 -4.03 14.84
C CYS A 434 -18.52 -3.21 13.56
N LEU A 435 -17.78 -2.10 13.68
CA LEU A 435 -17.41 -1.26 12.54
C LEU A 435 -16.46 -1.98 11.58
N LEU A 436 -15.43 -2.66 12.09
CA LEU A 436 -14.48 -3.42 11.26
C LEU A 436 -15.22 -4.50 10.45
N ASN A 437 -16.10 -5.30 11.08
CA ASN A 437 -16.90 -6.29 10.35
C ASN A 437 -17.75 -5.65 9.23
N SER A 438 -18.36 -4.50 9.50
CA SER A 438 -19.17 -3.77 8.51
C SER A 438 -18.30 -3.23 7.36
N ILE A 439 -17.15 -2.65 7.66
CA ILE A 439 -16.20 -2.11 6.68
C ILE A 439 -15.68 -3.24 5.78
N PHE A 440 -15.19 -4.35 6.33
CA PHE A 440 -14.63 -5.43 5.51
C PHE A 440 -15.70 -6.17 4.70
N LYS A 441 -16.96 -6.23 5.17
CA LYS A 441 -18.08 -6.73 4.35
C LYS A 441 -18.35 -5.83 3.13
N GLN A 442 -18.24 -4.52 3.28
CA GLN A 442 -18.50 -3.56 2.20
C GLN A 442 -17.31 -3.35 1.25
N PHE A 443 -16.08 -3.66 1.67
CA PHE A 443 -14.86 -3.47 0.86
C PHE A 443 -14.09 -4.80 0.66
N PRO A 444 -14.53 -5.65 -0.31
CA PRO A 444 -13.96 -6.98 -0.54
C PRO A 444 -12.47 -6.99 -0.85
N THR A 445 -11.92 -5.97 -1.52
CA THR A 445 -10.47 -5.86 -1.80
C THR A 445 -9.65 -5.83 -0.50
N LEU A 446 -10.12 -5.14 0.53
CA LEU A 446 -9.48 -5.13 1.84
C LEU A 446 -9.67 -6.46 2.58
N CYS A 447 -10.84 -7.10 2.43
CA CYS A 447 -11.05 -8.45 2.95
C CYS A 447 -10.08 -9.47 2.30
N LEU A 448 -9.86 -9.37 0.98
CA LEU A 448 -8.86 -10.17 0.28
C LEU A 448 -7.44 -9.83 0.76
N PHE A 449 -7.15 -8.56 1.02
CA PHE A 449 -5.89 -8.16 1.63
C PHE A 449 -5.69 -8.82 3.00
N LEU A 450 -6.69 -8.81 3.90
CA LEU A 450 -6.63 -9.54 5.18
C LEU A 450 -6.24 -11.01 4.98
N HIS A 451 -6.84 -11.66 3.98
CA HIS A 451 -6.52 -13.04 3.64
C HIS A 451 -5.05 -13.21 3.22
N THR A 452 -4.55 -12.34 2.34
CA THR A 452 -3.13 -12.39 1.91
C THR A 452 -2.14 -12.12 3.04
N GLN A 453 -2.56 -11.40 4.08
CA GLN A 453 -1.77 -11.14 5.28
C GLN A 453 -1.98 -12.21 6.38
N ASN A 454 -2.74 -13.30 6.10
CA ASN A 454 -3.13 -14.34 7.06
C ASN A 454 -3.84 -13.83 8.32
N ALA A 455 -4.64 -12.77 8.18
CA ALA A 455 -5.25 -12.04 9.30
C ALA A 455 -6.78 -12.22 9.42
N CYS A 456 -7.40 -13.09 8.63
CA CYS A 456 -8.87 -13.27 8.66
C CYS A 456 -9.40 -13.71 10.04
N HIS A 457 -8.62 -14.48 10.80
CA HIS A 457 -9.00 -14.94 12.14
C HIS A 457 -9.11 -13.78 13.15
N SER A 458 -8.55 -12.60 12.87
CA SER A 458 -8.69 -11.40 13.72
C SER A 458 -10.13 -10.90 13.76
N LEU A 459 -10.95 -11.30 12.79
CA LEU A 459 -12.38 -11.01 12.69
C LEU A 459 -13.15 -12.31 12.40
N PRO A 460 -13.39 -13.17 13.42
CA PRO A 460 -13.99 -14.50 13.20
C PRO A 460 -15.37 -14.47 12.52
N GLU A 461 -16.14 -13.39 12.72
CA GLU A 461 -17.46 -13.18 12.12
C GLU A 461 -17.41 -12.81 10.64
N LEU A 462 -16.25 -12.32 10.18
CA LEU A 462 -16.03 -12.04 8.78
C LEU A 462 -15.78 -13.37 8.05
N LYS A 463 -16.83 -13.91 7.43
CA LYS A 463 -16.72 -15.10 6.58
C LYS A 463 -15.79 -14.80 5.40
N CYS A 464 -14.57 -15.32 5.45
CA CYS A 464 -13.63 -15.23 4.34
C CYS A 464 -13.84 -16.39 3.36
N ASP A 465 -14.15 -16.06 2.10
CA ASP A 465 -14.39 -17.02 1.03
C ASP A 465 -13.24 -18.03 0.82
N PHE A 466 -12.01 -17.66 1.23
CA PHE A 466 -10.79 -18.41 0.96
C PHE A 466 -10.20 -19.13 2.19
N CYS A 467 -10.69 -18.86 3.41
CA CYS A 467 -10.16 -19.48 4.63
C CYS A 467 -10.70 -20.89 4.92
N VAL A 468 -11.82 -21.27 4.29
CA VAL A 468 -12.55 -22.51 4.58
C VAL A 468 -11.82 -23.76 4.06
N PHE A 469 -10.73 -23.60 3.30
CA PHE A 469 -10.11 -24.71 2.57
C PHE A 469 -8.61 -24.84 2.85
N SER A 470 -8.24 -25.84 3.66
CA SER A 470 -6.98 -26.58 3.44
C SER A 470 -6.93 -27.87 4.26
N ASN A 471 -6.81 -28.98 3.55
CA ASN A 471 -5.93 -30.12 3.85
C ASN A 471 -6.19 -31.20 2.77
N GLY A 472 -5.61 -31.03 1.58
CA GLY A 472 -5.74 -32.04 0.50
C GLY A 472 -5.46 -31.59 -0.93
N ASN A 473 -5.37 -30.28 -1.22
CA ASN A 473 -5.08 -29.82 -2.58
C ASN A 473 -3.61 -30.09 -2.96
N ARG A 474 -3.36 -31.12 -3.78
CA ARG A 474 -2.01 -31.45 -4.30
C ARG A 474 -1.42 -30.38 -5.22
N PHE A 475 -2.27 -29.52 -5.81
CA PHE A 475 -1.86 -28.44 -6.70
C PHE A 475 -1.70 -27.10 -5.96
N LYS A 476 -1.73 -27.13 -4.62
CA LYS A 476 -1.54 -25.94 -3.80
C LYS A 476 -0.22 -25.25 -4.14
N ASN A 477 -0.27 -23.95 -4.38
CA ASN A 477 0.89 -23.14 -4.73
C ASN A 477 1.56 -23.47 -6.07
N THR A 478 0.88 -24.17 -6.98
CA THR A 478 1.28 -24.19 -8.39
C THR A 478 1.15 -22.79 -9.00
N ASN A 479 1.86 -22.53 -10.10
CA ASN A 479 1.76 -21.26 -10.83
C ASN A 479 1.41 -21.54 -12.28
N TRP A 480 0.73 -20.59 -12.92
CA TRP A 480 0.46 -20.61 -14.35
C TRP A 480 1.71 -20.26 -15.15
N ASN A 481 1.63 -20.54 -16.44
CA ASN A 481 2.64 -20.09 -17.40
C ASN A 481 2.40 -18.62 -17.73
N GLU A 482 3.46 -17.82 -17.69
CA GLU A 482 3.42 -16.41 -18.06
C GLU A 482 4.61 -16.13 -18.98
N PRO A 483 4.39 -15.90 -20.29
CA PRO A 483 5.45 -15.56 -21.21
C PRO A 483 6.05 -14.21 -20.83
N ASN A 484 7.22 -13.88 -21.37
CA ASN A 484 7.77 -12.54 -21.16
C ASN A 484 6.93 -11.52 -21.93
N PHE A 485 6.13 -10.73 -21.22
CA PHE A 485 5.21 -9.74 -21.82
C PHE A 485 5.96 -8.74 -22.72
N LYS A 486 7.17 -8.32 -22.34
CA LYS A 486 7.98 -7.40 -23.16
C LYS A 486 8.48 -8.01 -24.48
N LYS A 487 8.52 -9.34 -24.56
CA LYS A 487 8.91 -10.09 -25.76
C LYS A 487 7.70 -10.63 -26.52
N THR A 488 6.49 -10.37 -26.02
CA THR A 488 5.25 -10.73 -26.70
C THR A 488 4.92 -9.60 -27.68
N LEU A 489 4.64 -9.95 -28.94
CA LEU A 489 4.35 -8.98 -29.98
C LEU A 489 2.88 -9.10 -30.38
N SER A 490 2.13 -8.02 -30.22
CA SER A 490 0.76 -7.90 -30.72
C SER A 490 0.77 -7.09 -32.01
N THR A 491 0.06 -7.54 -33.04
CA THR A 491 -0.07 -6.85 -34.33
C THR A 491 -1.52 -6.89 -34.80
N TYR A 492 -1.99 -5.79 -35.40
CA TYR A 492 -3.23 -5.83 -36.18
C TYR A 492 -3.01 -6.64 -37.46
N ILE A 493 -4.08 -7.24 -37.99
CA ILE A 493 -4.02 -7.85 -39.32
C ILE A 493 -3.91 -6.73 -40.37
N GLU A 494 -2.92 -6.85 -41.26
CA GLU A 494 -2.57 -5.81 -42.26
C GLU A 494 -3.74 -5.36 -43.13
N SER A 495 -4.73 -6.22 -43.36
CA SER A 495 -5.90 -5.91 -44.19
C SER A 495 -6.86 -4.89 -43.57
N ASP A 496 -6.89 -4.74 -42.24
CA ASP A 496 -7.86 -3.88 -41.54
C ASP A 496 -7.33 -3.46 -40.14
N PRO A 497 -6.38 -2.50 -40.09
CA PRO A 497 -5.65 -2.14 -38.88
C PRO A 497 -6.44 -1.36 -37.82
N GLU A 498 -7.69 -0.98 -38.13
CA GLU A 498 -8.60 -0.29 -37.19
C GLU A 498 -9.60 -1.24 -36.54
N ASN A 499 -9.64 -2.50 -36.98
CA ASN A 499 -10.58 -3.48 -36.49
C ASN A 499 -10.05 -4.19 -35.23
N LEU A 500 -10.58 -3.80 -34.07
CA LEU A 500 -10.16 -4.33 -32.76
C LEU A 500 -10.40 -5.84 -32.59
N TYR A 501 -11.17 -6.48 -33.48
CA TYR A 501 -11.41 -7.93 -33.48
C TYR A 501 -10.33 -8.72 -34.25
N LEU A 502 -9.54 -8.03 -35.10
CA LEU A 502 -8.58 -8.62 -36.02
C LEU A 502 -7.14 -8.38 -35.56
N TYR A 503 -6.63 -9.29 -34.74
CA TYR A 503 -5.25 -9.22 -34.25
C TYR A 503 -4.59 -10.61 -34.22
N GLU A 504 -3.27 -10.57 -34.15
CA GLU A 504 -2.40 -11.72 -33.86
C GLU A 504 -1.44 -11.38 -32.72
N ILE A 505 -1.12 -12.39 -31.91
CA ILE A 505 -0.09 -12.31 -30.88
C ILE A 505 0.99 -13.34 -31.18
N LYS A 506 2.25 -12.92 -31.18
CA LYS A 506 3.40 -13.82 -31.24
C LYS A 506 4.09 -13.91 -29.88
N LEU A 507 4.08 -15.11 -29.31
CA LEU A 507 4.76 -15.42 -28.06
C LEU A 507 6.29 -15.57 -28.28
N PRO A 508 7.11 -15.45 -27.22
CA PRO A 508 8.57 -15.56 -27.33
C PRO A 508 9.08 -16.93 -27.81
N ASP A 509 8.27 -17.98 -27.68
CA ASP A 509 8.59 -19.32 -28.16
C ASP A 509 8.19 -19.54 -29.65
N GLY A 510 7.66 -18.50 -30.29
CA GLY A 510 7.17 -18.55 -31.67
C GLY A 510 5.71 -18.97 -31.81
N THR A 511 5.00 -19.28 -30.72
CA THR A 511 3.57 -19.61 -30.77
C THR A 511 2.76 -18.38 -31.21
N GLU A 512 1.92 -18.56 -32.22
CA GLU A 512 1.01 -17.53 -32.72
C GLU A 512 -0.41 -17.76 -32.17
N LEU A 513 -1.03 -16.69 -31.68
CA LEU A 513 -2.35 -16.69 -31.05
C LEU A 513 -3.30 -15.70 -31.73
N THR A 514 -4.59 -16.01 -31.71
CA THR A 514 -5.67 -15.10 -32.11
C THR A 514 -6.94 -15.33 -31.28
N ASN A 515 -8.04 -14.61 -31.52
CA ASN A 515 -9.31 -14.79 -30.79
C ASN A 515 -10.38 -15.55 -31.58
N SER A 516 -11.43 -15.97 -30.87
CA SER A 516 -12.59 -16.68 -31.42
C SER A 516 -13.50 -15.86 -32.33
N TYR A 517 -13.42 -14.53 -32.28
CA TYR A 517 -14.16 -13.61 -33.15
C TYR A 517 -13.44 -13.32 -34.47
N ASN A 518 -12.11 -13.52 -34.53
CA ASN A 518 -11.26 -13.15 -35.65
C ASN A 518 -11.70 -13.82 -36.97
N GLN A 519 -12.21 -13.05 -37.93
CA GLN A 519 -12.63 -13.47 -39.28
C GLN A 519 -13.73 -14.57 -39.34
N PHE A 520 -14.11 -15.18 -38.22
CA PHE A 520 -15.02 -16.32 -38.17
C PHE A 520 -16.49 -15.93 -38.03
N PHE A 521 -16.75 -14.83 -37.33
CA PHE A 521 -18.10 -14.36 -37.02
C PHE A 521 -18.14 -12.84 -37.07
N ASN A 522 -19.22 -12.26 -37.60
CA ASN A 522 -19.48 -10.82 -37.47
C ASN A 522 -20.21 -10.53 -36.15
N ILE A 523 -20.31 -9.25 -35.78
CA ILE A 523 -20.91 -8.84 -34.50
C ILE A 523 -22.38 -9.28 -34.35
N GLU A 524 -23.15 -9.30 -35.43
CA GLU A 524 -24.54 -9.77 -35.43
C GLU A 524 -24.63 -11.26 -35.10
N GLN A 525 -23.71 -12.07 -35.64
CA GLN A 525 -23.61 -13.49 -35.35
C GLN A 525 -23.16 -13.74 -33.91
N ILE A 526 -22.18 -12.98 -33.42
CA ILE A 526 -21.71 -13.06 -32.03
C ILE A 526 -22.87 -12.85 -31.07
N ARG A 527 -23.63 -11.76 -31.26
CA ARG A 527 -24.82 -11.44 -30.45
C ARG A 527 -25.91 -12.51 -30.58
N LYS A 528 -26.28 -12.87 -31.81
CA LYS A 528 -27.36 -13.83 -32.08
C LYS A 528 -27.11 -15.21 -31.48
N HIS A 529 -25.86 -15.68 -31.56
CA HIS A 529 -25.47 -17.02 -31.12
C HIS A 529 -24.81 -17.04 -29.74
N LYS A 530 -24.70 -15.88 -29.07
CA LYS A 530 -24.06 -15.70 -27.77
C LYS A 530 -22.64 -16.31 -27.76
N ILE A 531 -21.87 -16.01 -28.81
CA ILE A 531 -20.51 -16.54 -28.98
C ILE A 531 -19.61 -15.88 -27.94
N LYS A 532 -18.92 -16.70 -27.16
CA LYS A 532 -18.01 -16.23 -26.11
C LYS A 532 -16.58 -16.09 -26.61
N TYR A 533 -15.89 -15.11 -26.08
CA TYR A 533 -14.49 -14.86 -26.37
C TYR A 533 -13.61 -15.97 -25.78
N PHE A 534 -12.68 -16.48 -26.58
CA PHE A 534 -11.54 -17.27 -26.11
C PHE A 534 -10.41 -17.21 -27.14
N ILE A 535 -9.22 -17.67 -26.75
CA ILE A 535 -8.00 -17.55 -27.54
C ILE A 535 -7.69 -18.87 -28.26
N TYR A 536 -7.34 -18.79 -29.54
CA TYR A 536 -6.80 -19.86 -30.35
C TYR A 536 -5.28 -19.77 -30.43
N ASP A 537 -4.59 -20.91 -30.44
CA ASP A 537 -3.23 -21.01 -30.92
C ASP A 537 -3.18 -21.58 -32.37
N GLN A 538 -2.02 -21.52 -33.00
CA GLN A 538 -1.80 -22.08 -34.34
C GLN A 538 -2.20 -23.57 -34.45
N ASN A 539 -2.04 -24.37 -33.40
CA ASN A 539 -2.39 -25.80 -33.44
C ASN A 539 -3.90 -26.00 -33.41
N ASP A 540 -4.65 -25.16 -32.69
CA ASP A 540 -6.11 -25.16 -32.70
C ASP A 540 -6.65 -24.93 -34.11
N LEU A 541 -6.08 -23.96 -34.84
CA LEU A 541 -6.46 -23.64 -36.22
C LEU A 541 -6.14 -24.81 -37.17
N ILE A 542 -4.95 -25.40 -37.06
CA ILE A 542 -4.55 -26.58 -37.83
C ILE A 542 -5.48 -27.78 -37.53
N TYR A 543 -5.78 -28.01 -36.26
CA TYR A 543 -6.65 -29.10 -35.85
C TYR A 543 -8.07 -28.91 -36.39
N PHE A 544 -8.61 -27.70 -36.29
CA PHE A 544 -9.93 -27.37 -36.83
C PHE A 544 -9.98 -27.55 -38.35
N ALA A 545 -8.99 -27.07 -39.10
CA ALA A 545 -8.94 -27.23 -40.55
C ALA A 545 -8.92 -28.71 -40.98
N LYS A 546 -8.21 -29.56 -40.22
CA LYS A 546 -8.11 -31.01 -40.49
C LYS A 546 -9.38 -31.77 -40.11
N ASN A 547 -9.99 -31.45 -38.97
CA ASN A 547 -11.03 -32.31 -38.36
C ASN A 547 -12.46 -31.76 -38.50
N SER A 548 -12.65 -30.48 -38.83
CA SER A 548 -13.99 -29.88 -38.95
C SER A 548 -14.87 -30.56 -40.00
N LYS A 549 -14.27 -31.15 -41.05
CA LYS A 549 -14.98 -31.91 -42.09
C LYS A 549 -15.68 -33.16 -41.54
N ASN A 550 -15.22 -33.70 -40.41
CA ASN A 550 -15.82 -34.86 -39.76
C ASN A 550 -17.14 -34.50 -39.05
N LEU A 551 -17.42 -33.21 -38.86
CA LEU A 551 -18.69 -32.74 -38.31
C LEU A 551 -19.75 -32.72 -39.42
N ARG A 552 -20.81 -33.52 -39.22
CA ARG A 552 -21.84 -33.86 -40.23
C ARG A 552 -22.56 -32.64 -40.81
N THR A 553 -22.71 -31.56 -40.07
CA THR A 553 -23.46 -30.36 -40.50
C THR A 553 -22.61 -29.10 -40.38
N ARG A 554 -22.90 -28.10 -41.22
CA ARG A 554 -22.32 -26.74 -41.09
C ARG A 554 -22.60 -26.15 -39.72
N ARG A 555 -23.80 -26.37 -39.20
CA ARG A 555 -24.21 -25.93 -37.86
C ARG A 555 -23.29 -26.46 -36.76
N LEU A 556 -22.96 -27.76 -36.78
CA LEU A 556 -22.04 -28.36 -35.79
C LEU A 556 -20.60 -27.81 -35.92
N ARG A 557 -20.16 -27.44 -37.14
CA ARG A 557 -18.86 -26.79 -37.36
C ARG A 557 -18.80 -25.36 -36.79
N ASP A 558 -19.92 -24.69 -36.70
CA ASP A 558 -20.01 -23.35 -36.12
C ASP A 558 -20.19 -23.44 -34.59
N GLU A 559 -21.07 -24.33 -34.12
CA GLU A 559 -21.36 -24.53 -32.69
C GLU A 559 -20.13 -24.94 -31.87
N CYS A 560 -19.21 -25.74 -32.43
CA CYS A 560 -17.97 -26.07 -31.70
C CYS A 560 -17.04 -24.87 -31.50
N ARG A 561 -17.30 -23.72 -32.12
CA ARG A 561 -16.53 -22.48 -31.97
C ARG A 561 -17.24 -21.43 -31.11
N TYR A 562 -18.42 -21.74 -30.56
CA TYR A 562 -19.22 -20.77 -29.79
C TYR A 562 -18.67 -20.47 -28.40
N SER A 563 -17.86 -21.37 -27.82
CA SER A 563 -17.26 -21.15 -26.51
C SER A 563 -16.00 -22.01 -26.31
N LEU A 564 -15.21 -21.66 -25.30
CA LEU A 564 -14.06 -22.47 -24.89
C LEU A 564 -14.47 -23.91 -24.55
N ASP A 565 -15.60 -24.08 -23.85
CA ASP A 565 -16.13 -25.40 -23.50
C ASP A 565 -16.48 -26.24 -24.75
N ALA A 566 -17.19 -25.65 -25.71
CA ALA A 566 -17.58 -26.33 -26.93
C ALA A 566 -16.36 -26.71 -27.78
N PHE A 567 -15.37 -25.81 -27.84
CA PHE A 567 -14.16 -26.08 -28.61
C PHE A 567 -13.25 -27.11 -27.94
N GLN A 568 -13.12 -27.10 -26.61
CA GLN A 568 -12.33 -28.11 -25.90
C GLN A 568 -12.98 -29.51 -25.98
N LYS A 569 -14.32 -29.61 -26.04
CA LYS A 569 -14.99 -30.88 -26.35
C LYS A 569 -14.65 -31.41 -27.75
N PHE A 570 -14.44 -30.52 -28.72
CA PHE A 570 -14.00 -30.86 -30.07
C PHE A 570 -12.49 -31.17 -30.15
N TYR A 571 -11.66 -30.46 -29.39
CA TYR A 571 -10.21 -30.68 -29.29
C TYR A 571 -9.76 -30.80 -27.81
N PRO A 572 -9.78 -32.01 -27.23
CA PRO A 572 -9.54 -32.20 -25.79
C PRO A 572 -8.20 -31.68 -25.28
N GLU A 573 -7.15 -31.73 -26.12
CA GLU A 573 -5.77 -31.35 -25.81
C GLU A 573 -5.47 -29.85 -26.02
N LYS A 574 -6.50 -29.03 -26.30
CA LYS A 574 -6.34 -27.59 -26.49
C LYS A 574 -5.57 -26.94 -25.33
N LYS A 575 -4.56 -26.15 -25.64
CA LYS A 575 -3.90 -25.29 -24.65
C LYS A 575 -4.84 -24.17 -24.20
N LEU A 576 -4.81 -23.88 -22.90
CA LEU A 576 -5.71 -22.93 -22.27
C LEU A 576 -5.00 -21.60 -22.02
N TYR A 577 -5.57 -20.54 -22.58
CA TYR A 577 -5.06 -19.18 -22.50
C TYR A 577 -6.13 -18.28 -21.89
N ILE A 578 -5.71 -17.32 -21.06
CA ILE A 578 -6.57 -16.26 -20.52
C ILE A 578 -5.82 -14.94 -20.63
N ARG A 579 -6.51 -13.88 -21.09
CA ARG A 579 -5.90 -12.57 -21.25
C ARG A 579 -5.97 -11.77 -19.97
N THR A 580 -4.99 -10.88 -19.79
CA THR A 580 -4.90 -9.97 -18.65
C THR A 580 -4.86 -8.53 -19.09
N ILE A 581 -5.60 -7.71 -18.34
CA ILE A 581 -5.70 -6.29 -18.57
C ILE A 581 -5.07 -5.56 -17.38
N PRO A 582 -4.12 -4.64 -17.60
CA PRO A 582 -3.58 -3.78 -16.55
C PRO A 582 -4.63 -2.84 -15.96
N SER A 583 -4.69 -2.72 -14.63
CA SER A 583 -5.56 -1.74 -13.94
C SER A 583 -4.91 -0.36 -13.80
N LYS A 584 -3.59 -0.20 -13.99
CA LYS A 584 -2.90 1.10 -13.89
C LYS A 584 -1.72 1.23 -14.86
N ALA A 585 -1.35 2.49 -15.18
CA ALA A 585 -0.22 2.86 -16.04
C ALA A 585 1.12 2.21 -15.62
N LYS A 586 1.31 2.00 -14.32
CA LYS A 586 2.53 1.43 -13.72
C LYS A 586 2.18 0.23 -12.84
N ARG A 587 2.96 -0.85 -13.06
CA ARG A 587 3.17 -2.08 -12.24
C ARG A 587 2.39 -3.34 -12.67
N ASP A 588 3.17 -4.40 -12.75
CA ASP A 588 2.83 -5.81 -13.02
C ASP A 588 1.79 -6.41 -12.05
N GLY A 589 1.63 -5.79 -10.87
CA GLY A 589 0.79 -6.30 -9.80
C GLY A 589 -0.72 -6.12 -10.01
N SER A 590 -1.17 -5.14 -10.81
CA SER A 590 -2.59 -4.76 -10.88
C SER A 590 -3.35 -5.39 -12.07
N LYS A 591 -2.81 -6.47 -12.64
CA LYS A 591 -3.44 -7.20 -13.73
C LYS A 591 -4.76 -7.84 -13.29
N ARG A 592 -5.73 -7.81 -14.18
CA ARG A 592 -7.08 -8.35 -13.97
C ARG A 592 -7.47 -9.29 -15.11
N VAL A 593 -8.39 -10.20 -14.84
CA VAL A 593 -9.00 -11.12 -15.82
C VAL A 593 -10.51 -10.93 -15.78
N PHE A 594 -11.18 -11.08 -16.92
CA PHE A 594 -12.64 -11.01 -16.97
C PHE A 594 -13.28 -12.18 -16.23
N VAL A 595 -14.33 -11.90 -15.46
CA VAL A 595 -15.07 -12.89 -14.68
C VAL A 595 -15.66 -13.99 -15.57
N GLU A 596 -16.30 -13.62 -16.66
CA GLU A 596 -16.92 -14.59 -17.60
C GLU A 596 -15.88 -15.58 -18.16
N GLU A 597 -14.69 -15.09 -18.51
CA GLU A 597 -13.60 -15.95 -18.99
C GLU A 597 -13.09 -16.90 -17.89
N VAL A 598 -13.07 -16.46 -16.63
CA VAL A 598 -12.71 -17.31 -15.47
C VAL A 598 -13.75 -18.40 -15.25
N LEU A 599 -15.04 -18.06 -15.29
CA LEU A 599 -16.14 -19.00 -15.09
C LEU A 599 -16.19 -20.06 -16.21
N ASP A 600 -15.86 -19.70 -17.45
CA ASP A 600 -15.75 -20.66 -18.55
C ASP A 600 -14.50 -21.52 -18.46
N LEU A 601 -13.39 -20.97 -17.95
CA LEU A 601 -12.11 -21.66 -17.87
C LEU A 601 -12.11 -22.78 -16.81
N ILE A 602 -12.68 -22.54 -15.63
CA ILE A 602 -12.59 -23.48 -14.49
C ILE A 602 -13.10 -24.89 -14.84
N PRO A 603 -14.33 -25.07 -15.39
CA PRO A 603 -14.83 -26.40 -15.74
C PRO A 603 -13.96 -27.09 -16.80
N VAL A 604 -13.40 -26.32 -17.73
CA VAL A 604 -12.57 -26.83 -18.83
C VAL A 604 -11.22 -27.34 -18.31
N VAL A 605 -10.53 -26.57 -17.47
CA VAL A 605 -9.26 -26.98 -16.87
C VAL A 605 -9.45 -28.23 -16.01
N LEU A 606 -10.50 -28.27 -15.20
CA LEU A 606 -10.83 -29.41 -14.34
C LEU A 606 -11.13 -30.68 -15.14
N ARG A 607 -11.78 -30.56 -16.31
CA ARG A 607 -11.96 -31.69 -17.24
C ARG A 607 -10.63 -32.20 -17.79
N GLN A 608 -9.73 -31.32 -18.22
CA GLN A 608 -8.38 -31.71 -18.67
C GLN A 608 -7.50 -32.31 -17.56
N GLN A 609 -7.80 -32.00 -16.31
CA GLN A 609 -7.15 -32.60 -15.13
C GLN A 609 -7.73 -33.96 -14.73
N ASN A 610 -8.74 -34.48 -15.44
CA ASN A 610 -9.50 -35.68 -15.08
C ASN A 610 -10.23 -35.56 -13.72
N THR A 611 -10.61 -34.34 -13.35
CA THR A 611 -11.43 -34.05 -12.16
C THR A 611 -12.61 -33.16 -12.56
N PRO A 612 -13.50 -33.60 -13.48
CA PRO A 612 -14.60 -32.78 -13.97
C PRO A 612 -15.53 -32.36 -12.82
N ILE A 613 -16.12 -31.18 -12.97
CA ILE A 613 -17.04 -30.58 -12.01
C ILE A 613 -18.47 -30.66 -12.54
N GLU A 614 -19.44 -30.83 -11.64
CA GLU A 614 -20.85 -30.79 -11.98
C GLU A 614 -21.31 -29.36 -12.24
N GLU A 615 -22.27 -29.16 -13.14
CA GLU A 615 -22.81 -27.83 -13.45
C GLU A 615 -23.51 -27.18 -12.25
N THR A 616 -23.99 -28.01 -11.31
CA THR A 616 -24.66 -27.66 -10.06
C THR A 616 -23.73 -27.55 -8.86
N ASP A 617 -22.40 -27.53 -9.06
CA ASP A 617 -21.45 -27.36 -7.94
C ASP A 617 -21.70 -26.03 -7.22
N ASP A 618 -21.94 -26.11 -5.90
CA ASP A 618 -22.28 -24.96 -5.05
C ASP A 618 -21.24 -23.84 -5.12
N ARG A 619 -19.95 -24.17 -5.35
CA ARG A 619 -18.89 -23.15 -5.47
C ARG A 619 -19.01 -22.40 -6.79
N LEU A 620 -19.29 -23.09 -7.90
CA LEU A 620 -19.55 -22.42 -9.19
C LEU A 620 -20.78 -21.53 -9.10
N GLU A 621 -21.86 -22.04 -8.47
CA GLU A 621 -23.08 -21.28 -8.27
C GLU A 621 -22.87 -20.06 -7.35
N LYS A 622 -22.05 -20.19 -6.30
CA LYS A 622 -21.60 -19.07 -5.45
C LYS A 622 -21.00 -17.95 -6.28
N TYR A 623 -20.07 -18.27 -7.18
CA TYR A 623 -19.40 -17.28 -8.01
C TYR A 623 -20.30 -16.71 -9.12
N ARG A 624 -21.15 -17.53 -9.74
CA ARG A 624 -22.15 -17.05 -10.70
C ARG A 624 -23.09 -16.03 -10.06
N ARG A 625 -23.66 -16.34 -8.89
CA ARG A 625 -24.53 -15.40 -8.15
C ARG A 625 -23.80 -14.15 -7.67
N LYS A 626 -22.55 -14.30 -7.22
CA LYS A 626 -21.71 -13.17 -6.77
C LYS A 626 -21.54 -12.12 -7.87
N TRP A 627 -21.47 -12.55 -9.13
CA TRP A 627 -21.21 -11.68 -10.28
C TRP A 627 -22.37 -11.62 -11.28
N GLU A 628 -23.55 -12.09 -10.88
CA GLU A 628 -24.73 -12.04 -11.74
C GLU A 628 -25.14 -10.58 -11.96
N THR A 629 -25.06 -10.14 -13.21
CA THR A 629 -25.41 -8.77 -13.60
C THR A 629 -26.83 -8.75 -14.15
N HIS A 630 -27.66 -7.86 -13.62
CA HIS A 630 -28.97 -7.56 -14.23
C HIS A 630 -28.83 -6.52 -15.36
N ASP A 631 -27.63 -5.98 -15.56
CA ASP A 631 -27.31 -5.00 -16.59
C ASP A 631 -26.39 -5.63 -17.64
N GLU A 632 -26.91 -5.80 -18.85
CA GLU A 632 -26.17 -6.31 -20.02
C GLU A 632 -25.10 -5.33 -20.51
N ALA A 633 -25.10 -4.07 -20.06
CA ALA A 633 -24.13 -3.05 -20.44
C ALA A 633 -22.84 -3.05 -19.58
N MET A 634 -22.73 -3.97 -18.62
CA MET A 634 -21.60 -4.04 -17.69
C MET A 634 -20.87 -5.37 -17.75
N GLU A 635 -19.54 -5.30 -17.60
CA GLU A 635 -18.65 -6.44 -17.52
C GLU A 635 -17.74 -6.31 -16.29
N PHE A 636 -17.44 -7.44 -15.64
CA PHE A 636 -16.66 -7.46 -14.41
C PHE A 636 -15.33 -8.17 -14.60
N SER A 637 -14.30 -7.67 -13.91
CA SER A 637 -12.99 -8.29 -13.85
C SER A 637 -12.55 -8.47 -12.40
N ILE A 638 -11.70 -9.47 -12.17
CA ILE A 638 -11.10 -9.75 -10.86
C ILE A 638 -9.59 -9.68 -10.94
N SER A 639 -8.94 -9.36 -9.81
CA SER A 639 -7.48 -9.33 -9.75
C SER A 639 -6.87 -10.72 -9.96
N LEU A 640 -5.63 -10.78 -10.46
CA LEU A 640 -4.87 -12.03 -10.50
C LEU A 640 -4.65 -12.68 -9.13
N THR A 641 -4.80 -11.93 -8.03
CA THR A 641 -4.78 -12.52 -6.69
C THR A 641 -6.08 -13.26 -6.40
N GLU A 642 -7.22 -12.62 -6.61
CA GLU A 642 -8.52 -13.26 -6.41
C GLU A 642 -8.66 -14.48 -7.31
N PHE A 643 -8.31 -14.36 -8.60
CA PHE A 643 -8.30 -15.49 -9.53
C PHE A 643 -7.43 -16.65 -9.03
N TRP A 644 -6.24 -16.38 -8.48
CA TRP A 644 -5.37 -17.42 -7.95
C TRP A 644 -6.01 -18.19 -6.79
N TYR A 645 -6.66 -17.49 -5.86
CA TYR A 645 -7.33 -18.13 -4.71
C TYR A 645 -8.59 -18.90 -5.12
N ILE A 646 -9.31 -18.43 -6.13
CA ILE A 646 -10.41 -19.20 -6.74
C ILE A 646 -9.87 -20.52 -7.31
N LEU A 647 -8.77 -20.48 -8.06
CA LEU A 647 -8.14 -21.71 -8.58
C LEU A 647 -7.63 -22.64 -7.46
N GLU A 648 -7.23 -22.11 -6.30
CA GLU A 648 -6.93 -22.93 -5.11
C GLU A 648 -8.18 -23.61 -4.53
N GLU A 649 -9.30 -22.90 -4.42
CA GLU A 649 -10.59 -23.44 -3.96
C GLU A 649 -11.09 -24.59 -4.84
N PHE A 650 -10.87 -24.50 -6.17
CA PHE A 650 -11.25 -25.55 -7.12
C PHE A 650 -10.25 -26.70 -7.25
N GLY A 651 -9.07 -26.61 -6.62
CA GLY A 651 -8.04 -27.65 -6.79
C GLY A 651 -7.42 -27.67 -8.20
N VAL A 652 -7.35 -26.52 -8.85
CA VAL A 652 -6.84 -26.39 -10.22
C VAL A 652 -5.31 -26.44 -10.25
N ASP A 653 -4.79 -27.27 -11.18
CA ASP A 653 -3.40 -27.30 -11.61
C ASP A 653 -3.13 -26.08 -12.49
N LYS A 654 -2.59 -25.03 -11.87
CA LYS A 654 -2.37 -23.75 -12.52
C LYS A 654 -1.40 -23.86 -13.69
N THR A 655 -0.52 -24.89 -13.71
CA THR A 655 0.49 -25.09 -14.76
C THR A 655 -0.11 -25.35 -16.15
N ARG A 656 -1.42 -25.66 -16.22
CA ARG A 656 -2.19 -25.85 -17.46
C ARG A 656 -2.70 -24.56 -18.09
N ILE A 657 -2.65 -23.46 -17.35
CA ILE A 657 -3.15 -22.15 -17.77
C ILE A 657 -1.96 -21.31 -18.23
N THR A 658 -2.13 -20.62 -19.36
CA THR A 658 -1.19 -19.60 -19.83
C THR A 658 -1.86 -18.24 -19.77
N VAL A 659 -1.28 -17.32 -19.00
CA VAL A 659 -1.76 -15.95 -18.89
C VAL A 659 -1.03 -15.08 -19.91
N ILE A 660 -1.76 -14.34 -20.74
CA ILE A 660 -1.19 -13.47 -21.79
C ILE A 660 -1.66 -12.02 -21.62
N PRO A 661 -0.95 -11.00 -22.16
CA PRO A 661 -1.48 -9.65 -22.19
C PRO A 661 -2.71 -9.55 -23.11
N ASP A 662 -3.65 -8.66 -22.78
CA ASP A 662 -4.73 -8.32 -23.69
C ASP A 662 -4.16 -7.60 -24.93
N PRO A 663 -4.34 -8.14 -26.14
CA PRO A 663 -3.72 -7.60 -27.35
C PRO A 663 -4.31 -6.26 -27.78
N VAL A 664 -5.61 -6.07 -27.59
CA VAL A 664 -6.30 -4.82 -27.95
C VAL A 664 -5.77 -3.70 -27.07
N HIS A 665 -5.61 -3.97 -25.77
CA HIS A 665 -4.96 -3.08 -24.83
C HIS A 665 -3.54 -2.69 -25.26
N GLU A 666 -2.67 -3.68 -25.52
CA GLU A 666 -1.27 -3.43 -25.91
C GLU A 666 -1.15 -2.64 -27.22
N LEU A 667 -2.04 -2.88 -28.18
CA LEU A 667 -2.07 -2.18 -29.46
C LEU A 667 -2.63 -0.75 -29.37
N THR A 668 -3.59 -0.52 -28.49
CA THR A 668 -4.31 0.76 -28.41
C THR A 668 -3.57 1.79 -27.57
N ILE A 669 -2.80 1.39 -26.55
CA ILE A 669 -1.98 2.30 -25.75
C ILE A 669 -1.06 3.20 -26.59
N PRO A 670 -0.18 2.68 -27.48
CA PRO A 670 0.71 3.51 -28.24
C PRO A 670 -0.02 4.39 -29.26
N LYS A 671 -1.17 3.93 -29.79
CA LYS A 671 -2.05 4.74 -30.64
C LYS A 671 -2.65 5.91 -29.86
N MET A 672 -3.27 5.66 -28.70
CA MET A 672 -3.86 6.70 -27.84
C MET A 672 -2.84 7.75 -27.39
N ALA A 673 -1.58 7.36 -27.24
CA ALA A 673 -0.48 8.28 -27.02
C ALA A 673 -0.26 9.17 -28.25
N LYS A 674 0.06 8.58 -29.41
CA LYS A 674 0.51 9.33 -30.59
C LYS A 674 -0.61 10.04 -31.37
N GLU A 675 -1.84 9.55 -31.26
CA GLU A 675 -3.00 10.02 -32.01
C GLU A 675 -3.96 10.74 -31.05
N LEU A 676 -3.97 12.07 -31.11
CA LEU A 676 -4.73 12.92 -30.21
C LEU A 676 -6.25 12.77 -30.38
N THR A 677 -6.69 12.19 -31.50
CA THR A 677 -8.09 11.84 -31.81
C THR A 677 -8.59 10.65 -30.98
N ILE A 678 -7.70 9.76 -30.52
CA ILE A 678 -8.07 8.60 -29.71
C ILE A 678 -8.15 9.03 -28.24
N ARG A 679 -9.37 8.98 -27.69
CA ARG A 679 -9.68 9.50 -26.34
C ARG A 679 -9.80 8.41 -25.27
N THR A 680 -10.13 7.18 -25.68
CA THR A 680 -10.46 6.07 -24.79
C THR A 680 -9.66 4.82 -25.14
N LEU A 681 -9.49 3.94 -24.15
CA LEU A 681 -8.87 2.62 -24.31
C LEU A 681 -9.97 1.56 -24.30
N ASN A 682 -10.55 1.32 -25.46
CA ASN A 682 -11.64 0.36 -25.60
C ASN A 682 -11.08 -1.07 -25.71
N LEU A 683 -11.79 -2.03 -25.14
CA LEU A 683 -11.45 -3.45 -25.19
C LEU A 683 -12.64 -4.25 -25.73
N VAL A 684 -12.35 -5.41 -26.31
CA VAL A 684 -13.39 -6.37 -26.67
C VAL A 684 -13.75 -7.18 -25.42
N SER A 685 -15.00 -7.13 -24.98
CA SER A 685 -15.52 -7.88 -23.83
C SER A 685 -15.62 -9.39 -24.11
N PRO A 686 -15.84 -10.23 -23.08
CA PRO A 686 -16.10 -11.66 -23.25
C PRO A 686 -17.32 -12.01 -24.12
N ARG A 687 -18.24 -11.05 -24.30
CA ARG A 687 -19.46 -11.16 -25.11
C ARG A 687 -19.32 -10.50 -26.49
N GLY A 688 -18.17 -9.91 -26.78
CA GLY A 688 -17.87 -9.28 -28.07
C GLY A 688 -18.24 -7.79 -28.16
N GLU A 689 -18.83 -7.19 -27.13
CA GLU A 689 -19.09 -5.74 -27.09
C GLU A 689 -17.81 -4.94 -26.81
N LEU A 690 -17.74 -3.70 -27.32
CA LEU A 690 -16.68 -2.77 -26.94
C LEU A 690 -16.98 -2.15 -25.58
N VAL A 691 -16.02 -2.25 -24.67
CA VAL A 691 -16.12 -1.76 -23.30
C VAL A 691 -14.93 -0.90 -22.91
N MET A 692 -15.14 0.02 -21.98
CA MET A 692 -14.09 0.82 -21.35
C MET A 692 -14.20 0.74 -19.83
N ARG A 693 -13.12 1.07 -19.11
CA ARG A 693 -13.16 1.11 -17.64
C ARG A 693 -14.08 2.22 -17.15
N SER A 694 -14.73 2.01 -16.02
CA SER A 694 -15.58 3.05 -15.40
C SER A 694 -14.84 4.38 -15.16
N GLU A 695 -13.58 4.33 -14.76
CA GLU A 695 -12.73 5.52 -14.56
C GLU A 695 -12.41 6.23 -15.87
N GLN A 696 -12.29 5.48 -16.97
CA GLN A 696 -12.13 6.05 -18.31
C GLN A 696 -13.43 6.66 -18.81
N ALA A 697 -14.59 6.08 -18.48
CA ALA A 697 -15.89 6.69 -18.79
C ALA A 697 -16.05 8.04 -18.07
N VAL A 698 -15.65 8.13 -16.79
CA VAL A 698 -15.58 9.40 -16.04
C VAL A 698 -14.73 10.42 -16.78
N PHE A 699 -13.51 10.04 -17.13
CA PHE A 699 -12.58 10.94 -17.82
C PHE A 699 -13.09 11.33 -19.21
N HIS A 700 -13.71 10.40 -19.93
CA HIS A 700 -14.23 10.65 -21.28
C HIS A 700 -15.40 11.65 -21.25
N ILE A 701 -16.32 11.52 -20.29
CA ILE A 701 -17.41 12.49 -20.10
C ILE A 701 -16.83 13.87 -19.77
N PHE A 702 -15.83 13.93 -18.88
CA PHE A 702 -15.14 15.18 -18.55
C PHE A 702 -14.45 15.81 -19.78
N GLU A 703 -13.62 15.06 -20.50
CA GLU A 703 -12.88 15.54 -21.68
C GLU A 703 -13.83 16.02 -22.78
N VAL A 704 -14.90 15.26 -23.06
CA VAL A 704 -15.78 15.54 -24.20
C VAL A 704 -16.84 16.59 -23.90
N VAL A 705 -17.37 16.61 -22.67
CA VAL A 705 -18.48 17.49 -22.30
C VAL A 705 -17.98 18.68 -21.49
N TYR A 706 -17.27 18.46 -20.38
CA TYR A 706 -16.88 19.54 -19.48
C TYR A 706 -15.83 20.45 -20.10
N CYS A 707 -14.76 19.87 -20.65
CA CYS A 707 -13.71 20.65 -21.33
C CYS A 707 -14.17 21.24 -22.68
N GLY A 708 -15.31 20.79 -23.19
CA GLY A 708 -15.95 21.30 -24.40
C GLY A 708 -16.70 22.63 -24.23
N VAL A 709 -16.81 23.15 -22.99
CA VAL A 709 -17.66 24.29 -22.63
C VAL A 709 -16.83 25.43 -22.05
N ASN A 710 -17.15 26.67 -22.42
CA ASN A 710 -16.62 27.86 -21.75
C ASN A 710 -17.49 28.19 -20.52
N TRP A 711 -16.91 28.05 -19.33
CA TRP A 711 -17.61 28.19 -18.06
C TRP A 711 -17.74 29.64 -17.57
N THR A 712 -17.16 30.63 -18.26
CA THR A 712 -17.20 32.04 -17.85
C THR A 712 -18.44 32.80 -18.26
N LYS A 713 -19.25 32.26 -19.19
CA LYS A 713 -20.40 32.98 -19.74
C LYS A 713 -21.60 32.08 -19.99
N ASP A 714 -22.64 32.20 -19.16
CA ASP A 714 -23.94 31.58 -19.47
C ASP A 714 -24.58 32.32 -20.65
N SER A 715 -24.49 31.69 -21.82
CA SER A 715 -24.95 32.25 -23.09
C SER A 715 -26.42 31.90 -23.38
N CYS A 716 -27.09 31.15 -22.49
CA CYS A 716 -28.49 30.78 -22.65
C CYS A 716 -29.42 31.94 -22.31
N ARG A 717 -30.24 32.37 -23.27
CA ARG A 717 -31.29 33.38 -23.06
C ARG A 717 -32.67 32.79 -22.76
N LYS A 718 -32.83 31.47 -22.89
CA LYS A 718 -34.12 30.77 -22.77
C LYS A 718 -34.37 30.18 -21.38
N HIS A 719 -33.32 29.70 -20.73
CA HIS A 719 -33.40 29.06 -19.41
C HIS A 719 -32.43 29.77 -18.47
N GLU A 720 -32.91 30.11 -17.28
CA GLU A 720 -32.06 30.65 -16.22
C GLU A 720 -31.14 29.55 -15.66
N ASN A 721 -29.91 29.90 -15.28
CA ASN A 721 -28.92 28.97 -14.70
C ASN A 721 -28.62 27.73 -15.57
N CYS A 722 -28.81 27.83 -16.89
CA CYS A 722 -28.67 26.70 -17.80
C CYS A 722 -27.26 26.09 -17.76
N LEU A 723 -26.23 26.93 -17.61
CA LEU A 723 -24.83 26.48 -17.48
C LEU A 723 -24.60 25.73 -16.16
N LYS A 724 -25.17 26.23 -15.05
CA LYS A 724 -25.10 25.56 -13.74
C LYS A 724 -25.82 24.21 -13.76
N GLU A 725 -27.00 24.13 -14.37
CA GLU A 725 -27.73 22.87 -14.55
C GLU A 725 -26.94 21.84 -15.38
N LEU A 726 -26.25 22.28 -16.45
CA LEU A 726 -25.37 21.40 -17.20
C LEU A 726 -24.24 20.86 -16.33
N ARG A 727 -23.57 21.71 -15.52
CA ARG A 727 -22.54 21.27 -14.57
C ARG A 727 -23.08 20.19 -13.61
N ASN A 728 -24.23 20.44 -12.99
CA ASN A 728 -24.85 19.49 -12.06
C ASN A 728 -25.17 18.14 -12.73
N LYS A 729 -25.63 18.16 -13.98
CA LYS A 729 -25.88 16.92 -14.75
C LYS A 729 -24.59 16.20 -15.13
N ILE A 730 -23.52 16.92 -15.47
CA ILE A 730 -22.20 16.31 -15.71
C ILE A 730 -21.71 15.62 -14.44
N ILE A 731 -21.77 16.30 -13.30
CA ILE A 731 -21.36 15.73 -12.00
C ILE A 731 -22.19 14.47 -11.71
N LEU A 732 -23.52 14.52 -11.88
CA LEU A 732 -24.37 13.34 -11.69
C LEU A 732 -23.95 12.16 -12.58
N CYS A 733 -23.69 12.39 -13.87
CA CYS A 733 -23.25 11.32 -14.78
C CYS A 733 -21.85 10.80 -14.44
N VAL A 734 -20.91 11.68 -14.09
CA VAL A 734 -19.57 11.30 -13.63
C VAL A 734 -19.66 10.45 -12.35
N ARG A 735 -20.55 10.81 -11.43
CA ARG A 735 -20.77 10.08 -10.17
C ARG A 735 -21.22 8.65 -10.42
N THR A 736 -22.17 8.44 -11.33
CA THR A 736 -22.66 7.11 -11.74
C THR A 736 -21.53 6.13 -12.04
N TYR A 737 -20.48 6.57 -12.75
CA TYR A 737 -19.34 5.71 -13.09
C TYR A 737 -18.25 5.70 -12.02
N SER A 738 -17.96 6.85 -11.40
CA SER A 738 -16.87 6.96 -10.40
C SER A 738 -17.11 6.15 -9.12
N GLU A 739 -18.38 5.83 -8.86
CA GLU A 739 -18.85 5.07 -7.71
C GLU A 739 -18.99 3.57 -8.01
N MET A 740 -18.70 3.12 -9.23
CA MET A 740 -18.66 1.69 -9.56
C MET A 740 -17.49 0.98 -8.88
N ASP A 741 -17.58 -0.35 -8.77
CA ASP A 741 -16.52 -1.16 -8.17
C ASP A 741 -15.29 -1.23 -9.07
N GLU A 742 -14.11 -1.32 -8.45
CA GLU A 742 -12.85 -1.47 -9.19
C GLU A 742 -12.90 -2.72 -10.07
N GLY A 743 -12.60 -2.54 -11.36
CA GLY A 743 -12.66 -3.61 -12.35
C GLY A 743 -14.00 -3.74 -13.05
N THR A 744 -14.91 -2.78 -12.86
CA THR A 744 -16.13 -2.62 -13.68
C THR A 744 -15.78 -1.98 -15.03
N TYR A 745 -16.27 -2.62 -16.09
CA TYR A 745 -16.20 -2.15 -17.46
C TYR A 745 -17.61 -1.84 -17.94
N VAL A 746 -17.77 -0.73 -18.67
CA VAL A 746 -19.04 -0.26 -19.20
C VAL A 746 -18.99 -0.23 -20.72
N SER A 747 -20.12 -0.55 -21.36
CA SER A 747 -20.27 -0.47 -22.81
C SER A 747 -19.98 0.94 -23.34
N VAL A 748 -19.21 1.01 -24.43
CA VAL A 748 -18.91 2.28 -25.13
C VAL A 748 -20.21 2.93 -25.63
N ASP A 749 -21.12 2.16 -26.21
CA ASP A 749 -22.40 2.65 -26.74
C ASP A 749 -23.26 3.31 -25.65
N HIS A 750 -23.21 2.76 -24.43
CA HIS A 750 -23.90 3.32 -23.27
C HIS A 750 -23.31 4.67 -22.85
N VAL A 751 -21.97 4.76 -22.75
CA VAL A 751 -21.28 6.02 -22.41
C VAL A 751 -21.52 7.09 -23.48
N ASP A 752 -21.46 6.72 -24.77
CA ASP A 752 -21.74 7.62 -25.88
C ASP A 752 -23.17 8.14 -25.86
N SER A 753 -24.14 7.30 -25.48
CA SER A 753 -25.53 7.71 -25.28
C SER A 753 -25.66 8.75 -24.17
N VAL A 754 -24.94 8.58 -23.06
CA VAL A 754 -24.89 9.56 -21.96
C VAL A 754 -24.24 10.87 -22.41
N ILE A 755 -23.14 10.80 -23.14
CA ILE A 755 -22.46 11.99 -23.71
C ILE A 755 -23.41 12.72 -24.66
N ASN A 756 -24.09 12.02 -25.56
CA ASN A 756 -25.03 12.63 -26.50
C ASN A 756 -26.21 13.30 -25.77
N TYR A 757 -26.72 12.65 -24.73
CA TYR A 757 -27.74 13.25 -23.84
C TYR A 757 -27.26 14.57 -23.20
N LEU A 758 -26.01 14.63 -22.72
CA LEU A 758 -25.43 15.85 -22.16
C LEU A 758 -25.18 16.92 -23.24
N LYS A 759 -24.68 16.52 -24.41
CA LYS A 759 -24.45 17.43 -25.55
C LYS A 759 -25.74 18.05 -26.09
N ASN A 760 -26.87 17.36 -25.99
CA ASN A 760 -28.17 17.88 -26.44
C ASN A 760 -28.74 18.98 -25.51
N ARG A 761 -28.06 19.31 -24.40
CA ARG A 761 -28.47 20.40 -23.51
C ARG A 761 -28.16 21.77 -24.13
N CYS A 762 -29.02 22.74 -23.83
CA CYS A 762 -28.98 24.06 -24.45
C CYS A 762 -27.64 24.79 -24.27
N SER A 763 -27.04 24.78 -23.07
CA SER A 763 -25.76 25.44 -22.80
C SER A 763 -24.59 24.85 -23.60
N PHE A 764 -24.63 23.55 -23.91
CA PHE A 764 -23.62 22.90 -24.73
C PHE A 764 -23.82 23.28 -26.21
N GLN A 765 -25.04 23.10 -26.73
CA GLN A 765 -25.39 23.41 -28.13
C GLN A 765 -25.14 24.88 -28.52
N ILE A 766 -25.35 25.82 -27.60
CA ILE A 766 -25.08 27.25 -27.89
C ILE A 766 -23.58 27.49 -28.12
N GLN A 767 -22.73 26.72 -27.47
CA GLN A 767 -21.27 26.91 -27.48
C GLN A 767 -20.54 25.98 -28.46
N SER A 768 -21.23 24.97 -29.03
CA SER A 768 -20.62 23.94 -29.89
C SER A 768 -19.95 24.48 -31.16
N ASN A 769 -20.26 25.71 -31.57
CA ASN A 769 -19.62 26.36 -32.72
C ASN A 769 -18.22 26.89 -32.43
N THR A 770 -17.81 26.95 -31.16
CA THR A 770 -16.45 27.34 -30.76
C THR A 770 -15.70 26.10 -30.28
N PRO A 771 -14.77 25.54 -31.08
CA PRO A 771 -14.02 24.37 -30.68
C PRO A 771 -13.23 24.63 -29.39
N SER A 772 -13.24 23.67 -28.47
CA SER A 772 -12.35 23.71 -27.30
C SER A 772 -10.89 23.61 -27.72
N PRO A 773 -9.95 24.10 -26.90
CA PRO A 773 -8.53 23.98 -27.20
C PRO A 773 -8.11 22.52 -27.39
N LEU A 774 -8.70 21.58 -26.63
CA LEU A 774 -8.46 20.13 -26.78
C LEU A 774 -8.95 19.56 -28.11
N VAL A 775 -10.01 20.12 -28.70
CA VAL A 775 -10.49 19.72 -30.03
C VAL A 775 -9.59 20.30 -31.11
N GLU A 776 -9.09 21.52 -30.95
CA GLU A 776 -8.14 22.12 -31.89
C GLU A 776 -6.84 21.28 -31.97
N LEU A 777 -6.34 20.79 -30.83
CA LEU A 777 -5.16 19.90 -30.78
C LEU A 777 -5.33 18.60 -31.59
N GLN A 778 -6.55 18.12 -31.83
CA GLN A 778 -6.77 16.85 -32.55
C GLN A 778 -6.38 16.93 -34.03
N ASN A 779 -6.20 18.13 -34.57
CA ASN A 779 -5.75 18.36 -35.94
C ASN A 779 -4.22 18.43 -36.05
N MET A 780 -3.50 18.32 -34.94
CA MET A 780 -2.03 18.39 -34.87
C MET A 780 -1.44 17.00 -34.59
N LYS A 781 -0.15 16.83 -34.88
CA LYS A 781 0.62 15.68 -34.44
C LYS A 781 1.04 15.85 -32.98
N PHE A 782 1.26 14.73 -32.31
CA PHE A 782 1.64 14.74 -30.89
C PHE A 782 2.96 15.48 -30.61
N ASP A 783 3.89 15.48 -31.57
CA ASP A 783 5.22 16.08 -31.52
C ASP A 783 5.32 17.44 -32.20
N ASP A 784 4.20 18.00 -32.68
CA ASP A 784 4.15 19.38 -33.16
C ASP A 784 4.43 20.35 -32.00
N LEU A 785 4.84 21.57 -32.35
CA LEU A 785 5.14 22.65 -31.39
C LEU A 785 4.04 23.72 -31.48
N ILE A 786 3.60 24.19 -30.31
CA ILE A 786 2.68 25.33 -30.15
C ILE A 786 3.44 26.49 -29.52
N SER A 787 3.22 27.70 -30.04
CA SER A 787 3.81 28.90 -29.44
C SER A 787 3.16 29.26 -28.11
N LYS A 788 3.93 29.88 -27.22
CA LYS A 788 3.42 30.39 -25.95
C LYS A 788 2.22 31.32 -26.14
N GLU A 789 2.25 32.18 -27.15
CA GLU A 789 1.18 33.15 -27.44
C GLU A 789 -0.12 32.44 -27.85
N GLU A 790 -0.03 31.40 -28.69
CA GLU A 790 -1.18 30.60 -29.10
C GLU A 790 -1.79 29.85 -27.91
N HIS A 791 -0.94 29.23 -27.07
CA HIS A 791 -1.37 28.54 -25.86
C HIS A 791 -2.09 29.49 -24.88
N ILE A 792 -1.52 30.67 -24.61
CA ILE A 792 -2.12 31.70 -23.73
C ILE A 792 -3.44 32.21 -24.31
N SER A 793 -3.49 32.51 -25.60
CA SER A 793 -4.69 32.98 -26.30
C SER A 793 -5.84 31.98 -26.15
N ASN A 794 -5.57 30.69 -26.32
CA ASN A 794 -6.55 29.63 -26.16
C ASN A 794 -7.04 29.47 -24.72
N CYS A 795 -6.17 29.64 -23.72
CA CYS A 795 -6.57 29.67 -22.32
C CYS A 795 -7.53 30.84 -22.04
N GLN A 796 -7.20 32.05 -22.52
CA GLN A 796 -8.02 33.24 -22.34
C GLN A 796 -9.40 33.09 -23.01
N LYS A 797 -9.45 32.52 -24.21
CA LYS A 797 -10.69 32.25 -24.97
C LYS A 797 -11.68 31.37 -24.20
N PHE A 798 -11.19 30.45 -23.36
CA PHE A 798 -12.01 29.54 -22.54
C PHE A 798 -12.08 29.92 -21.07
N GLY A 799 -11.48 31.06 -20.68
CA GLY A 799 -11.53 31.55 -19.31
C GLY A 799 -10.73 30.74 -18.31
N LEU A 800 -9.68 30.04 -18.77
CA LEU A 800 -8.77 29.25 -17.94
C LEU A 800 -7.71 30.15 -17.30
N THR A 801 -8.14 31.07 -16.44
CA THR A 801 -7.25 32.16 -15.95
C THR A 801 -6.51 31.84 -14.66
N LYS A 802 -6.94 30.84 -13.88
CA LYS A 802 -6.34 30.50 -12.57
C LYS A 802 -4.85 30.13 -12.64
N PHE A 803 -4.41 29.54 -13.75
CA PHE A 803 -3.03 29.08 -13.95
C PHE A 803 -2.15 30.04 -14.77
N MET A 804 -2.67 31.22 -15.15
CA MET A 804 -1.93 32.15 -16.02
C MET A 804 -0.64 32.68 -15.37
N SER A 805 -0.58 32.80 -14.04
CA SER A 805 0.64 33.21 -13.32
C SER A 805 1.79 32.20 -13.46
N ASN A 806 1.48 30.92 -13.61
CA ASN A 806 2.48 29.86 -13.80
C ASN A 806 2.96 29.77 -15.25
N MET A 807 2.25 30.42 -16.20
CA MET A 807 2.59 30.43 -17.62
C MET A 807 3.67 31.45 -18.00
N GLU A 808 4.03 32.37 -17.09
CA GLU A 808 5.11 33.33 -17.34
C GLU A 808 6.46 32.65 -17.59
N ASN A 809 6.68 31.47 -16.98
CA ASN A 809 7.90 30.66 -17.09
C ASN A 809 7.86 29.59 -18.22
N LEU A 810 6.83 29.55 -19.05
CA LEU A 810 6.78 28.62 -20.18
C LEU A 810 7.82 28.98 -21.25
N GLU A 811 8.45 27.95 -21.79
CA GLU A 811 9.30 28.01 -22.98
C GLU A 811 8.54 28.62 -24.17
N PRO A 812 9.22 29.32 -25.11
CA PRO A 812 8.58 29.95 -26.26
C PRO A 812 7.76 28.99 -27.13
N PHE A 813 8.18 27.73 -27.19
CA PHE A 813 7.48 26.65 -27.88
C PHE A 813 7.35 25.44 -26.97
N THR A 814 6.16 24.85 -26.92
CA THR A 814 5.86 23.66 -26.12
C THR A 814 5.27 22.58 -27.01
N PHE A 815 5.67 21.33 -26.81
CA PHE A 815 5.10 20.21 -27.54
C PHE A 815 3.58 20.09 -27.32
N VAL A 816 2.84 19.76 -28.37
CA VAL A 816 1.38 19.61 -28.33
C VAL A 816 0.92 18.65 -27.23
N PHE A 817 1.60 17.51 -27.04
CA PHE A 817 1.23 16.57 -25.99
C PHE A 817 1.33 17.19 -24.57
N ALA A 818 2.34 18.05 -24.33
CA ALA A 818 2.50 18.73 -23.05
C ALA A 818 1.44 19.82 -22.87
N VAL A 819 1.11 20.56 -23.94
CA VAL A 819 -0.01 21.52 -23.94
C VAL A 819 -1.35 20.83 -23.65
N ARG A 820 -1.58 19.62 -24.19
CA ARG A 820 -2.77 18.81 -23.88
C ARG A 820 -2.88 18.50 -22.38
N VAL A 821 -1.77 18.13 -21.75
CA VAL A 821 -1.72 17.88 -20.29
C VAL A 821 -2.02 19.17 -19.51
N HIS A 822 -1.45 20.31 -19.91
CA HIS A 822 -1.77 21.60 -19.29
C HIS A 822 -3.27 21.91 -19.33
N TYR A 823 -3.91 21.76 -20.49
CA TYR A 823 -5.35 21.99 -20.60
C TYR A 823 -6.17 21.08 -19.70
N PHE A 824 -5.85 19.78 -19.64
CA PHE A 824 -6.56 18.87 -18.72
C PHE A 824 -6.42 19.29 -17.26
N THR A 825 -5.21 19.66 -16.82
CA THR A 825 -4.97 20.13 -15.45
C THR A 825 -5.76 21.40 -15.15
N MET A 826 -5.76 22.38 -16.07
CA MET A 826 -6.49 23.63 -15.88
C MET A 826 -8.01 23.43 -15.84
N PHE A 827 -8.57 22.61 -16.73
CA PHE A 827 -9.99 22.27 -16.68
C PHE A 827 -10.35 21.50 -15.42
N LEU A 828 -9.45 20.63 -14.93
CA LEU A 828 -9.66 19.89 -13.70
C LEU A 828 -9.73 20.83 -12.50
N GLU A 829 -8.86 21.82 -12.39
CA GLU A 829 -8.93 22.81 -11.31
C GLU A 829 -10.20 23.66 -11.33
N GLU A 830 -10.76 23.94 -12.50
CA GLU A 830 -12.08 24.57 -12.61
C GLU A 830 -13.23 23.60 -12.27
N PHE A 831 -13.04 22.30 -12.50
CA PHE A 831 -14.01 21.27 -12.16
C PHE A 831 -14.03 20.96 -10.66
N LEU A 832 -12.89 21.01 -9.99
CA LEU A 832 -12.76 20.64 -8.59
C LEU A 832 -13.32 21.72 -7.65
N ASP A 833 -14.29 21.32 -6.85
CA ASP A 833 -14.84 22.06 -5.72
C ASP A 833 -15.08 21.11 -4.53
N PHE A 834 -15.76 21.55 -3.48
CA PHE A 834 -16.06 20.69 -2.33
C PHE A 834 -16.88 19.44 -2.71
N GLU A 835 -17.74 19.51 -3.73
CA GLU A 835 -18.58 18.39 -4.17
C GLU A 835 -17.81 17.39 -5.04
N THR A 836 -16.69 17.77 -5.65
CA THR A 836 -15.93 16.93 -6.59
C THR A 836 -14.48 16.66 -6.16
N GLN A 837 -14.03 17.19 -5.03
CA GLN A 837 -12.63 17.08 -4.56
C GLN A 837 -12.16 15.63 -4.40
N ASP A 838 -13.03 14.71 -4.02
CA ASP A 838 -12.72 13.27 -3.89
C ASP A 838 -12.42 12.57 -5.25
N LEU A 839 -12.75 13.22 -6.36
CA LEU A 839 -12.44 12.74 -7.72
C LEU A 839 -11.03 13.13 -8.18
N THR A 840 -10.32 14.01 -7.45
CA THR A 840 -9.00 14.53 -7.83
C THR A 840 -8.04 13.40 -8.24
N HIS A 841 -7.88 12.39 -7.38
CA HIS A 841 -6.96 11.28 -7.64
C HIS A 841 -7.39 10.43 -8.85
N LEU A 842 -8.71 10.32 -9.14
CA LEU A 842 -9.19 9.63 -10.35
C LEU A 842 -8.68 10.34 -11.60
N PHE A 843 -8.97 11.64 -11.70
CA PHE A 843 -8.59 12.45 -12.86
C PHE A 843 -7.08 12.52 -13.02
N MET A 844 -6.34 12.73 -11.93
CA MET A 844 -4.88 12.80 -11.98
C MET A 844 -4.26 11.49 -12.50
N ASN A 845 -4.78 10.32 -12.10
CA ASN A 845 -4.31 9.04 -12.64
C ASN A 845 -4.57 8.90 -14.16
N GLU A 846 -5.72 9.39 -14.64
CA GLU A 846 -6.07 9.33 -16.07
C GLU A 846 -5.30 10.36 -16.91
N ILE A 847 -4.96 11.52 -16.34
CA ILE A 847 -4.03 12.49 -16.95
C ILE A 847 -2.63 11.90 -16.98
N GLU A 848 -2.17 11.29 -15.87
CA GLU A 848 -0.87 10.60 -15.80
C GLU A 848 -0.78 9.47 -16.84
N PHE A 849 -1.84 8.68 -17.01
CA PHE A 849 -1.88 7.61 -18.00
C PHE A 849 -1.65 8.13 -19.43
N ARG A 850 -2.20 9.31 -19.75
CA ARG A 850 -2.03 9.99 -21.06
C ARG A 850 -0.68 10.68 -21.21
N SER A 851 0.06 10.93 -20.11
CA SER A 851 1.40 11.54 -20.16
C SER A 851 2.54 10.52 -20.10
N PHE A 852 2.39 9.41 -19.37
CA PHE A 852 3.46 8.41 -19.14
C PHE A 852 3.69 7.40 -20.27
N SER A 853 2.76 7.26 -21.22
CA SER A 853 2.97 6.43 -22.41
C SER A 853 4.19 6.83 -23.24
N PHE A 854 4.80 7.98 -22.97
CA PHE A 854 5.91 8.56 -23.73
C PHE A 854 7.29 8.46 -23.06
N ALA A 855 7.38 8.53 -21.73
CA ALA A 855 8.66 8.49 -21.02
C ALA A 855 9.44 7.16 -21.19
N LYS A 856 8.77 6.11 -21.68
CA LYS A 856 9.38 4.79 -21.92
C LYS A 856 9.98 4.61 -23.31
N ASN A 857 9.66 5.51 -24.26
CA ASN A 857 10.05 5.40 -25.67
C ASN A 857 11.01 6.52 -26.13
N LEU A 858 11.18 7.57 -25.33
CA LEU A 858 12.12 8.64 -25.58
C LEU A 858 12.92 8.80 -24.28
N ASP A 859 14.23 8.59 -24.36
CA ASP A 859 15.21 8.64 -23.27
C ASP A 859 15.33 10.08 -22.72
N PHE A 860 14.25 10.60 -22.15
CA PHE A 860 14.18 11.93 -21.55
C PHE A 860 14.32 11.79 -20.03
N ASP A 861 15.56 11.62 -19.57
CA ASP A 861 15.93 11.69 -18.14
C ASP A 861 15.78 13.11 -17.54
N ASN A 862 15.29 14.09 -18.31
CA ASN A 862 15.17 15.49 -17.90
C ASN A 862 13.78 16.08 -18.17
N LEU A 863 12.70 15.40 -17.78
CA LEU A 863 11.43 16.12 -17.55
C LEU A 863 11.53 16.84 -16.18
N PRO A 864 11.26 18.15 -16.11
CA PRO A 864 11.21 18.85 -14.82
C PRO A 864 10.24 18.14 -13.90
N ASN A 865 10.65 17.97 -12.65
CA ASN A 865 9.85 17.37 -11.59
C ASN A 865 8.67 18.32 -11.30
N PHE A 866 7.54 18.15 -11.99
CA PHE A 866 6.35 19.01 -11.87
C PHE A 866 5.69 18.98 -10.48
N TYR A 867 6.26 18.25 -9.52
CA TYR A 867 5.79 18.12 -8.14
C TYR A 867 6.68 18.81 -7.10
N ALA A 868 7.71 19.54 -7.50
CA ALA A 868 8.58 20.26 -6.57
C ALA A 868 8.03 21.61 -6.09
N ASP A 869 6.75 21.91 -6.36
CA ASP A 869 6.12 23.11 -5.84
C ASP A 869 4.99 22.73 -4.88
N GLU A 870 5.17 23.10 -3.60
CA GLU A 870 4.24 22.91 -2.48
C GLU A 870 2.93 23.71 -2.64
N SER A 871 2.63 24.19 -3.86
CA SER A 871 1.60 25.20 -4.16
C SER A 871 0.22 24.63 -4.51
N LEU A 872 0.04 23.30 -4.60
CA LEU A 872 -1.28 22.66 -4.41
C LEU A 872 -1.69 22.62 -2.92
N SER A 873 -1.29 23.64 -2.17
CA SER A 873 -1.88 23.98 -0.88
C SER A 873 -3.35 24.34 -1.11
N VAL A 874 -4.23 23.44 -0.68
CA VAL A 874 -5.67 23.61 -0.62
C VAL A 874 -6.02 25.02 -0.12
N LEU A 875 -6.80 25.73 -0.93
CA LEU A 875 -7.42 27.02 -0.64
C LEU A 875 -7.95 27.04 0.80
N LYS A 876 -7.43 27.98 1.62
CA LYS A 876 -8.07 28.33 2.90
C LYS A 876 -9.47 28.88 2.58
N PRO A 877 -10.53 28.47 3.32
CA PRO A 877 -11.82 29.11 3.18
C PRO A 877 -11.73 30.50 3.80
N GLU A 878 -11.57 31.53 2.97
CA GLU A 878 -11.76 32.91 3.39
C GLU A 878 -13.22 33.12 3.82
N SER A 879 -13.36 33.83 4.92
CA SER A 879 -14.60 34.07 5.65
C SER A 879 -15.72 34.61 4.77
N LEU A 880 -16.82 33.87 4.69
CA LEU A 880 -18.15 34.43 4.46
C LEU A 880 -18.48 35.37 5.64
N ARG A 881 -18.15 36.66 5.51
CA ARG A 881 -18.68 37.70 6.39
C ARG A 881 -20.15 37.92 6.01
N SER A 882 -21.03 37.47 6.90
CA SER A 882 -22.43 37.87 6.93
C SER A 882 -22.53 39.37 7.18
N ASP A 883 -22.98 40.13 6.18
CA ASP A 883 -23.37 41.53 6.33
C ASP A 883 -24.72 41.62 7.07
N HIS A 884 -24.64 41.75 8.40
CA HIS A 884 -25.73 42.28 9.21
C HIS A 884 -25.24 43.53 9.95
N ARG A 885 -25.17 44.64 9.22
CA ARG A 885 -25.13 45.98 9.83
C ARG A 885 -26.49 46.31 10.42
N LYS A 886 -26.54 46.31 11.75
CA LYS A 886 -27.59 46.94 12.56
C LYS A 886 -27.73 48.42 12.19
N ARG A 887 -28.97 48.84 11.90
CA ARG A 887 -29.42 50.22 12.04
C ARG A 887 -29.39 50.59 13.53
N GLY A 888 -28.85 51.77 13.81
CA GLY A 888 -28.97 52.45 15.09
C GLY A 888 -28.70 53.93 14.86
N GLY A 889 -29.77 54.71 14.79
CA GLY A 889 -29.72 56.17 14.63
C GLY A 889 -31.08 56.75 15.01
N ALA A 890 -31.08 57.48 16.13
CA ALA A 890 -32.17 58.16 16.84
C ALA A 890 -33.17 57.26 17.57
#